data_AF-A0A947KNP9-F1
#
_entry.id   AF-A0A947KNP9-F1
#
_cell.length_a   1.000
_cell.length_b   1.000
_cell.length_c   1.000
_cell.angle_alpha   90.00
_cell.angle_beta   90.00
_cell.angle_gamma   90.00
#
_symmetry.space_group_name_H-M   'P 1'
#
loop_
_entity.id
_entity.type
_entity.pdbx_description
1 polymer ?
#
loop_
_entity_poly.entity_id
_entity_poly.type
_entity_poly.pdbx_seq_one_letter_code
_entity_poly.pdbx_strand_id
1 'polypeptide(L)'
;MENAYQKCAAGFSLGLIFYLTLAGTVAADREKTFDLVIVQGTLSMANAGEQTYARSRTKRISRWLQDFGLVHSVVDDEAVVAGQLKSAQVAILPYNSLPPDKELRALESFVKQGGKLMVFYSAEPKLAKLMGLKLGSYQASKVIGQWSSFAFNKHAPPLVPKVVYQDSSNILPAYPADKDSQVIACWQNSAGKDLADPAWVQSPHGLWMSHVLLDSDAVNKQRMLLALLGAYVPSLWEQSAARVMARAGKVGPFINLNDAVTGITRMARGATAEEFVNALLAQCGQDYKIMSAALAKRKYAEVVETGQRLQTKLVEAFARVQHPKNQEFRGVWDHTGLGLYPGNWPKTGRILADAGMHAVFVNVLWAGLAHYDSRVVPQSEAVSRYGDQLKQCLAAAHANHLEVHVWKICWNLSNAPESFVAAMRKAGRLQVTNTGKELEWLCPSHPDNVALELKAISEVLNRYTVDGIHLDYVRYPDNNACFCNGCRRRFAQQLGEKITDWPKSAQSGNLSSKYNSWRSAQITALVRAVHDLARNSGVQTSKRVRISAAVYQGYPGCINSIGQDWGRWLKEDLVDFVCPMDYTTSNDVFKDLIRRQLALANAGGRVFPGLGVTAMESQLAPDQVIEQIRQTREAGADGFVLFDLNRTLEHDILPALRMGLTRP
;
A
#
# COMPACT_ATOMS: atom_id res chain seq x y z
N MET A 1 -17.06 -37.95 36.74
CA MET A 1 -16.37 -36.89 37.52
C MET A 1 -15.52 -36.09 36.54
N GLU A 2 -16.09 -35.30 35.63
CA GLU A 2 -17.06 -34.21 35.85
C GLU A 2 -16.49 -33.14 36.79
N ASN A 3 -16.51 -31.89 36.32
CA ASN A 3 -16.15 -30.63 36.99
C ASN A 3 -14.66 -30.37 37.30
N ALA A 4 -14.01 -29.57 36.43
CA ALA A 4 -13.14 -28.44 36.83
C ALA A 4 -12.58 -27.59 35.66
N TYR A 5 -13.07 -27.71 34.41
CA TYR A 5 -12.57 -26.93 33.26
C TYR A 5 -13.61 -26.07 32.52
N GLN A 6 -14.74 -25.77 33.17
CA GLN A 6 -15.69 -24.74 32.72
C GLN A 6 -15.80 -23.65 33.79
N LYS A 7 -14.90 -22.65 33.73
CA LYS A 7 -15.05 -21.29 34.28
C LYS A 7 -13.75 -20.49 34.05
N CYS A 8 -13.56 -20.03 32.81
CA CYS A 8 -12.83 -18.78 32.46
C CYS A 8 -12.90 -18.51 30.94
N ALA A 9 -14.09 -18.70 30.37
CA ALA A 9 -14.41 -18.34 28.99
C ALA A 9 -15.78 -17.65 28.99
N ALA A 10 -15.87 -16.49 29.65
CA ALA A 10 -17.01 -15.59 29.56
C ALA A 10 -16.53 -14.21 29.98
N GLY A 11 -16.24 -13.35 29.00
CA GLY A 11 -15.84 -11.97 29.29
C GLY A 11 -15.12 -11.24 28.18
N PHE A 12 -15.44 -11.46 26.90
CA PHE A 12 -15.05 -10.55 25.81
C PHE A 12 -15.94 -10.81 24.58
N SER A 13 -17.17 -10.29 24.62
CA SER A 13 -18.05 -10.11 23.46
C SER A 13 -19.25 -9.25 23.88
N LEU A 14 -19.02 -7.96 24.15
CA LEU A 14 -20.08 -6.96 24.31
C LEU A 14 -19.50 -5.61 23.91
N GLY A 15 -19.62 -5.31 22.62
CA GLY A 15 -19.11 -4.07 22.02
C GLY A 15 -19.36 -4.02 20.52
N LEU A 16 -20.45 -4.64 20.02
CA LEU A 16 -20.84 -4.54 18.62
C LEU A 16 -22.35 -4.76 18.43
N ILE A 17 -23.18 -4.18 19.31
CA ILE A 17 -24.64 -4.09 19.09
C ILE A 17 -25.10 -2.74 19.65
N PHE A 18 -24.98 -1.70 18.84
CA PHE A 18 -25.72 -0.45 19.04
C PHE A 18 -26.00 0.16 17.67
N TYR A 19 -26.94 -0.46 16.94
CA TYR A 19 -27.76 0.16 15.88
C TYR A 19 -28.88 -0.82 15.45
N LEU A 20 -29.64 -1.34 16.42
CA LEU A 20 -30.88 -2.08 16.18
C LEU A 20 -31.87 -1.79 17.30
N THR A 21 -32.57 -0.66 17.20
CA THR A 21 -33.84 -0.42 17.91
C THR A 21 -34.64 0.67 17.18
N LEU A 22 -35.44 0.23 16.22
CA LEU A 22 -36.81 0.69 15.96
C LEU A 22 -37.37 -0.18 14.81
N ALA A 23 -37.62 -1.45 15.13
CA ALA A 23 -38.40 -2.34 14.28
C ALA A 23 -39.54 -2.88 15.15
N GLY A 24 -40.69 -2.25 15.00
CA GLY A 24 -41.93 -2.62 15.66
C GLY A 24 -43.10 -2.13 14.82
N THR A 25 -43.25 -2.70 13.62
CA THR A 25 -44.51 -3.02 12.92
C THR A 25 -44.19 -3.40 11.47
N VAL A 26 -44.54 -4.64 11.12
CA VAL A 26 -44.67 -5.28 9.79
C VAL A 26 -44.25 -4.42 8.58
N ALA A 27 -43.10 -4.75 7.98
CA ALA A 27 -42.78 -4.39 6.60
C ALA A 27 -42.07 -5.58 5.95
N ALA A 28 -42.59 -6.01 4.80
CA ALA A 28 -42.07 -7.09 3.97
C ALA A 28 -40.56 -6.93 3.69
N ASP A 29 -39.84 -8.05 3.63
CA ASP A 29 -38.47 -8.13 3.11
C ASP A 29 -38.40 -7.50 1.72
N ARG A 30 -37.99 -6.22 1.66
CA ARG A 30 -37.49 -5.63 0.42
C ARG A 30 -36.06 -6.12 0.26
N GLU A 31 -35.80 -6.93 -0.77
CA GLU A 31 -34.45 -7.13 -1.29
C GLU A 31 -33.76 -5.76 -1.35
N LYS A 32 -32.62 -5.60 -0.66
CA LYS A 32 -31.84 -4.36 -0.72
C LYS A 32 -31.39 -4.15 -2.17
N THR A 33 -31.96 -3.17 -2.85
CA THR A 33 -31.54 -2.75 -4.19
C THR A 33 -30.38 -1.77 -4.07
N PHE A 34 -29.37 -1.91 -4.94
CA PHE A 34 -28.18 -1.08 -4.95
C PHE A 34 -28.00 -0.46 -6.33
N ASP A 35 -27.91 0.87 -6.42
CA ASP A 35 -27.68 1.57 -7.69
C ASP A 35 -26.34 1.18 -8.33
N LEU A 36 -25.35 0.84 -7.51
CA LEU A 36 -24.00 0.45 -7.90
C LEU A 36 -23.73 -1.01 -7.54
N VAL A 37 -23.24 -1.77 -8.50
CA VAL A 37 -22.76 -3.15 -8.30
C VAL A 37 -21.34 -3.27 -8.85
N ILE A 38 -20.42 -3.78 -8.03
CA ILE A 38 -19.07 -4.14 -8.48
C ILE A 38 -19.05 -5.63 -8.82
N VAL A 39 -18.60 -5.97 -10.03
CA VAL A 39 -18.42 -7.35 -10.50
C VAL A 39 -16.98 -7.77 -10.27
N GLN A 40 -16.75 -8.72 -9.38
CA GLN A 40 -15.43 -9.29 -9.10
C GLN A 40 -15.13 -10.40 -10.11
N GLY A 41 -14.11 -10.20 -10.94
CA GLY A 41 -13.66 -11.20 -11.90
C GLY A 41 -13.29 -12.55 -11.25
N THR A 42 -13.96 -13.60 -11.69
CA THR A 42 -13.78 -15.01 -11.30
C THR A 42 -13.71 -15.89 -12.55
N LEU A 43 -14.84 -16.06 -13.25
CA LEU A 43 -14.95 -16.80 -14.51
C LEU A 43 -14.22 -16.10 -15.66
N SER A 44 -14.13 -14.77 -15.60
CA SER A 44 -13.48 -13.91 -16.60
C SER A 44 -11.95 -13.90 -16.51
N MET A 45 -11.37 -14.65 -15.55
CA MET A 45 -9.93 -14.70 -15.25
C MET A 45 -9.31 -16.03 -15.69
N ALA A 46 -8.10 -16.00 -16.22
CA ALA A 46 -7.45 -17.20 -16.76
C ALA A 46 -6.93 -18.16 -15.68
N ASN A 47 -6.60 -17.65 -14.49
CA ASN A 47 -5.99 -18.43 -13.41
C ASN A 47 -6.16 -17.79 -12.02
N ALA A 48 -5.79 -18.53 -10.97
CA ALA A 48 -5.91 -18.10 -9.58
C ALA A 48 -5.10 -16.84 -9.22
N GLY A 49 -3.97 -16.60 -9.91
CA GLY A 49 -3.17 -15.39 -9.75
C GLY A 49 -3.93 -14.16 -10.25
N GLU A 50 -4.54 -14.25 -11.43
CA GLU A 50 -5.41 -13.21 -11.98
C GLU A 50 -6.66 -12.99 -11.12
N GLN A 51 -7.29 -14.04 -10.59
CA GLN A 51 -8.41 -13.90 -9.65
C GLN A 51 -8.02 -13.17 -8.37
N THR A 52 -6.82 -13.44 -7.85
CA THR A 52 -6.27 -12.71 -6.69
C THR A 52 -6.06 -11.24 -7.03
N TYR A 53 -5.54 -10.96 -8.22
CA TYR A 53 -5.36 -9.60 -8.71
C TYR A 53 -6.71 -8.87 -8.90
N ALA A 54 -7.70 -9.51 -9.53
CA ALA A 54 -9.06 -9.00 -9.69
C ALA A 54 -9.69 -8.63 -8.35
N ARG A 55 -9.64 -9.55 -7.37
CA ARG A 55 -10.12 -9.32 -6.00
C ARG A 55 -9.44 -8.11 -5.36
N SER A 56 -8.14 -7.91 -5.59
CA SER A 56 -7.43 -6.72 -5.08
C SER A 56 -7.97 -5.42 -5.70
N ARG A 57 -8.28 -5.41 -7.01
CA ARG A 57 -8.86 -4.26 -7.71
C ARG A 57 -10.27 -3.97 -7.20
N THR A 58 -11.11 -5.00 -7.07
CA THR A 58 -12.47 -4.91 -6.50
C THR A 58 -12.45 -4.30 -5.10
N LYS A 59 -11.61 -4.82 -4.19
CA LYS A 59 -11.50 -4.29 -2.83
C LYS A 59 -11.08 -2.82 -2.80
N ARG A 60 -10.18 -2.40 -3.70
CA ARG A 60 -9.75 -1.00 -3.79
C ARG A 60 -10.88 -0.08 -4.22
N ILE A 61 -11.55 -0.40 -5.33
CA ILE A 61 -12.66 0.42 -5.82
C ILE A 61 -13.79 0.47 -4.78
N SER A 62 -14.13 -0.67 -4.18
CA SER A 62 -15.13 -0.75 -3.10
C SER A 62 -14.81 0.20 -1.93
N ARG A 63 -13.57 0.20 -1.45
CA ARG A 63 -13.12 1.11 -0.40
C ARG A 63 -13.25 2.58 -0.81
N TRP A 64 -12.81 2.92 -2.01
CA TRP A 64 -12.90 4.29 -2.54
C TRP A 64 -14.34 4.79 -2.67
N LEU A 65 -15.27 3.93 -3.08
CA LEU A 65 -16.70 4.25 -3.08
C LEU A 65 -17.22 4.45 -1.63
N GLN A 66 -16.84 3.58 -0.69
CA GLN A 66 -17.20 3.70 0.73
C GLN A 66 -16.66 4.98 1.39
N ASP A 67 -15.46 5.42 1.03
CA ASP A 67 -14.85 6.64 1.57
C ASP A 67 -15.71 7.87 1.27
N PHE A 68 -16.30 7.93 0.06
CA PHE A 68 -17.28 8.91 -0.37
C PHE A 68 -18.71 8.60 0.05
N GLY A 69 -18.96 7.52 0.80
CA GLY A 69 -20.28 7.15 1.31
C GLY A 69 -21.21 6.53 0.27
N LEU A 70 -20.67 6.06 -0.85
CA LEU A 70 -21.45 5.47 -1.93
C LEU A 70 -21.76 4.01 -1.61
N VAL A 71 -23.04 3.73 -1.42
CA VAL A 71 -23.53 2.40 -1.11
C VAL A 71 -23.54 1.54 -2.37
N HIS A 72 -23.00 0.34 -2.27
CA HIS A 72 -22.88 -0.59 -3.40
C HIS A 72 -22.89 -2.04 -2.91
N SER A 73 -23.14 -2.98 -3.82
CA SER A 73 -22.91 -4.41 -3.60
C SER A 73 -21.67 -4.90 -4.38
N VAL A 74 -21.14 -6.04 -3.95
CA VAL A 74 -20.08 -6.75 -4.67
C VAL A 74 -20.63 -8.14 -5.00
N VAL A 75 -20.59 -8.50 -6.28
CA VAL A 75 -21.00 -9.80 -6.81
C VAL A 75 -19.86 -10.37 -7.66
N ASP A 76 -19.85 -11.67 -7.95
CA ASP A 76 -18.90 -12.30 -8.87
C ASP A 76 -19.53 -12.56 -10.25
N ASP A 77 -18.74 -13.07 -11.19
CA ASP A 77 -19.20 -13.33 -12.56
C ASP A 77 -20.33 -14.37 -12.59
N GLU A 78 -20.29 -15.37 -11.71
CA GLU A 78 -21.35 -16.38 -11.53
C GLU A 78 -22.69 -15.72 -11.14
N ALA A 79 -22.67 -14.80 -10.18
CA ALA A 79 -23.85 -14.06 -9.75
C ALA A 79 -24.40 -13.15 -10.86
N VAL A 80 -23.53 -12.56 -11.71
CA VAL A 80 -23.96 -11.82 -12.90
C VAL A 80 -24.72 -12.74 -13.87
N VAL A 81 -24.20 -13.94 -14.13
CA VAL A 81 -24.89 -14.96 -14.95
C VAL A 81 -26.24 -15.36 -14.36
N ALA A 82 -26.34 -15.39 -13.03
CA ALA A 82 -27.59 -15.65 -12.31
C ALA A 82 -28.58 -14.46 -12.31
N GLY A 83 -28.22 -13.32 -12.91
CA GLY A 83 -29.10 -12.16 -13.07
C GLY A 83 -29.10 -11.19 -11.89
N GLN A 84 -28.06 -11.18 -11.05
CA GLN A 84 -27.93 -10.29 -9.88
C GLN A 84 -27.64 -8.82 -10.23
N LEU A 85 -27.69 -8.44 -11.52
CA LEU A 85 -27.58 -7.04 -11.97
C LEU A 85 -28.94 -6.33 -12.15
N LYS A 86 -30.07 -7.03 -12.02
CA LYS A 86 -31.41 -6.51 -12.36
C LYS A 86 -31.81 -5.23 -11.62
N SER A 87 -31.28 -5.01 -10.42
CA SER A 87 -31.60 -3.84 -9.58
C SER A 87 -30.56 -2.73 -9.67
N ALA A 88 -29.48 -2.92 -10.44
CA ALA A 88 -28.39 -1.97 -10.58
C ALA A 88 -28.71 -0.91 -11.64
N GLN A 89 -28.15 0.29 -11.47
CA GLN A 89 -28.08 1.29 -12.55
C GLN A 89 -26.70 1.23 -13.25
N VAL A 90 -25.64 0.95 -12.49
CA VAL A 90 -24.28 0.81 -13.01
C VAL A 90 -23.64 -0.48 -12.50
N ALA A 91 -23.07 -1.26 -13.42
CA ALA A 91 -22.17 -2.35 -13.11
C ALA A 91 -20.71 -1.92 -13.37
N ILE A 92 -19.87 -2.03 -12.35
CA ILE A 92 -18.46 -1.68 -12.39
C ILE A 92 -17.65 -2.97 -12.52
N LEU A 93 -16.82 -3.08 -13.55
CA LEU A 93 -15.96 -4.23 -13.85
C LEU A 93 -14.49 -3.83 -13.61
N PRO A 94 -13.94 -4.04 -12.40
CA PRO A 94 -12.61 -3.55 -12.00
C PRO A 94 -11.43 -4.23 -12.72
N TYR A 95 -11.63 -5.49 -13.12
CA TYR A 95 -10.72 -6.30 -13.92
C TYR A 95 -11.43 -7.59 -14.34
N ASN A 96 -12.16 -7.53 -15.45
CA ASN A 96 -12.89 -8.65 -16.04
C ASN A 96 -12.36 -8.85 -17.46
N SER A 97 -11.22 -9.55 -17.57
CA SER A 97 -10.39 -9.58 -18.76
C SER A 97 -11.06 -10.29 -19.93
N LEU A 98 -11.61 -11.49 -19.70
CA LEU A 98 -12.25 -12.30 -20.73
C LEU A 98 -13.60 -12.87 -20.25
N PRO A 99 -14.65 -12.03 -20.06
CA PRO A 99 -15.97 -12.49 -19.66
C PRO A 99 -16.51 -13.56 -20.62
N PRO A 100 -16.96 -14.74 -20.14
CA PRO A 100 -17.49 -15.78 -21.01
C PRO A 100 -18.84 -15.39 -21.64
N ASP A 101 -19.22 -16.08 -22.72
CA ASP A 101 -20.46 -15.79 -23.47
C ASP A 101 -21.74 -15.76 -22.61
N LYS A 102 -21.79 -16.55 -21.53
CA LYS A 102 -22.93 -16.52 -20.58
C LYS A 102 -23.00 -15.20 -19.83
N GLU A 103 -21.86 -14.68 -19.38
CA GLU A 103 -21.77 -13.40 -18.69
C GLU A 103 -22.05 -12.25 -19.66
N LEU A 104 -21.48 -12.30 -20.87
CA LEU A 104 -21.74 -11.31 -21.92
C LEU A 104 -23.22 -11.16 -22.25
N ARG A 105 -23.98 -12.28 -22.32
CA ARG A 105 -25.44 -12.23 -22.51
C ARG A 105 -26.18 -11.57 -21.33
N ALA A 106 -25.73 -11.81 -20.11
CA ALA A 106 -26.29 -11.15 -18.94
C ALA A 106 -26.00 -9.65 -18.93
N LEU A 107 -24.77 -9.25 -19.26
CA LEU A 107 -24.38 -7.84 -19.43
C LEU A 107 -25.14 -7.17 -20.58
N GLU A 108 -25.33 -7.86 -21.70
CA GLU A 108 -26.15 -7.36 -22.82
C GLU A 108 -27.60 -7.12 -22.39
N SER A 109 -28.20 -8.05 -21.65
CA SER A 109 -29.55 -7.90 -21.11
C SER A 109 -29.66 -6.69 -20.17
N PHE A 110 -28.66 -6.53 -19.29
CA PHE A 110 -28.56 -5.39 -18.38
C PHE A 110 -28.47 -4.04 -19.13
N VAL A 111 -27.59 -3.96 -20.14
CA VAL A 111 -27.44 -2.75 -20.96
C VAL A 111 -28.71 -2.43 -21.75
N LYS A 112 -29.39 -3.45 -22.30
CA LYS A 112 -30.68 -3.28 -23.01
C LYS A 112 -31.79 -2.74 -22.10
N GLN A 113 -31.73 -3.03 -20.81
CA GLN A 113 -32.66 -2.50 -19.80
C GLN A 113 -32.28 -1.09 -19.32
N GLY A 114 -31.25 -0.48 -19.90
CA GLY A 114 -30.81 0.89 -19.59
C GLY A 114 -29.61 0.97 -18.64
N GLY A 115 -29.15 -0.17 -18.12
CA GLY A 115 -27.96 -0.26 -17.27
C GLY A 115 -26.69 0.24 -17.96
N LYS A 116 -25.75 0.78 -17.17
CA LYS A 116 -24.46 1.28 -17.66
C LYS A 116 -23.30 0.43 -17.17
N LEU A 117 -22.28 0.27 -18.00
CA LEU A 117 -21.06 -0.44 -17.65
C LEU A 117 -19.91 0.55 -17.41
N MET A 118 -19.15 0.35 -16.34
CA MET A 118 -17.87 1.03 -16.13
C MET A 118 -16.76 -0.03 -16.13
N VAL A 119 -16.02 -0.11 -17.24
CA VAL A 119 -15.02 -1.15 -17.48
C VAL A 119 -13.61 -0.62 -17.23
N PHE A 120 -12.87 -1.30 -16.36
CA PHE A 120 -11.45 -1.05 -16.09
C PHE A 120 -10.63 -2.18 -16.69
N TYR A 121 -10.27 -2.03 -17.98
CA TYR A 121 -9.61 -3.05 -18.80
C TYR A 121 -10.46 -4.32 -19.05
N SER A 122 -10.59 -4.69 -20.32
CA SER A 122 -11.06 -6.00 -20.76
C SER A 122 -10.47 -6.32 -22.13
N ALA A 123 -10.03 -7.57 -22.32
CA ALA A 123 -9.52 -8.07 -23.58
C ALA A 123 -10.61 -8.64 -24.50
N GLU A 124 -11.88 -8.59 -24.10
CA GLU A 124 -13.01 -9.19 -24.82
C GLU A 124 -13.63 -8.24 -25.87
N PRO A 125 -13.46 -8.49 -27.18
CA PRO A 125 -13.98 -7.62 -28.22
C PRO A 125 -15.51 -7.56 -28.28
N LYS A 126 -16.22 -8.62 -27.88
CA LYS A 126 -17.70 -8.62 -27.85
C LYS A 126 -18.22 -7.64 -26.79
N LEU A 127 -17.53 -7.51 -25.67
CA LEU A 127 -17.88 -6.53 -24.62
C LEU A 127 -17.67 -5.10 -25.13
N ALA A 128 -16.53 -4.82 -25.76
CA ALA A 128 -16.29 -3.51 -26.37
C ALA A 128 -17.36 -3.17 -27.42
N LYS A 129 -17.70 -4.13 -28.29
CA LYS A 129 -18.74 -3.97 -29.31
C LYS A 129 -20.12 -3.71 -28.68
N LEU A 130 -20.48 -4.43 -27.62
CA LEU A 130 -21.71 -4.19 -26.86
C LEU A 130 -21.80 -2.74 -26.35
N MET A 131 -20.65 -2.15 -26.00
CA MET A 131 -20.57 -0.78 -25.53
C MET A 131 -20.43 0.27 -26.64
N GLY A 132 -20.51 -0.09 -27.93
CA GLY A 132 -20.32 0.87 -29.03
C GLY A 132 -18.86 1.20 -29.33
N LEU A 133 -17.93 0.36 -28.86
CA LEU A 133 -16.49 0.59 -28.92
C LEU A 133 -15.77 -0.50 -29.75
N LYS A 134 -14.55 -0.19 -30.16
CA LYS A 134 -13.62 -1.12 -30.80
C LYS A 134 -12.31 -1.15 -30.03
N LEU A 135 -11.84 -2.35 -29.67
CA LEU A 135 -10.52 -2.52 -29.07
C LEU A 135 -9.42 -2.25 -30.10
N GLY A 136 -8.41 -1.51 -29.68
CA GLY A 136 -7.11 -1.45 -30.35
C GLY A 136 -6.25 -2.66 -30.02
N SER A 137 -4.97 -2.55 -30.34
CA SER A 137 -3.96 -3.55 -29.97
C SER A 137 -3.48 -3.32 -28.54
N TYR A 138 -3.18 -4.40 -27.83
CA TYR A 138 -2.45 -4.34 -26.56
C TYR A 138 -1.11 -3.63 -26.77
N GLN A 139 -0.81 -2.67 -25.90
CA GLN A 139 0.44 -1.94 -25.90
C GLN A 139 1.11 -2.11 -24.56
N ALA A 140 2.39 -2.47 -24.57
CA ALA A 140 3.23 -2.45 -23.39
C ALA A 140 4.44 -1.56 -23.66
N SER A 141 4.85 -0.81 -22.65
CA SER A 141 6.03 0.03 -22.73
C SER A 141 7.05 -0.41 -21.70
N LYS A 142 8.28 -0.61 -22.16
CA LYS A 142 9.45 -0.75 -21.28
C LYS A 142 9.96 0.63 -20.81
N VAL A 143 9.45 1.72 -21.36
CA VAL A 143 9.77 3.08 -20.92
C VAL A 143 8.87 3.42 -19.73
N ILE A 144 9.42 3.42 -18.52
CA ILE A 144 8.68 3.87 -17.33
C ILE A 144 8.31 5.34 -17.50
N GLY A 145 7.07 5.67 -17.14
CA GLY A 145 6.52 7.01 -17.32
C GLY A 145 5.97 7.28 -18.72
N GLN A 146 5.88 6.28 -19.61
CA GLN A 146 5.16 6.43 -20.89
C GLN A 146 3.70 6.83 -20.64
N TRP A 147 3.00 6.14 -19.76
CA TRP A 147 1.65 6.46 -19.33
C TRP A 147 1.69 6.75 -17.84
N SER A 148 1.86 8.02 -17.47
CA SER A 148 2.12 8.48 -16.09
C SER A 148 0.96 9.30 -15.50
N SER A 149 0.11 9.85 -16.36
CA SER A 149 -1.15 10.49 -15.99
C SER A 149 -2.13 10.44 -17.16
N PHE A 150 -3.38 10.84 -16.94
CA PHE A 150 -4.33 11.11 -18.01
C PHE A 150 -5.07 12.41 -17.75
N ALA A 151 -5.31 13.17 -18.82
CA ALA A 151 -5.98 14.46 -18.77
C ALA A 151 -7.37 14.37 -19.38
N PHE A 152 -8.38 14.84 -18.64
CA PHE A 152 -9.75 14.91 -19.13
C PHE A 152 -9.91 16.12 -20.05
N ASN A 153 -10.66 15.93 -21.14
CA ASN A 153 -10.95 16.97 -22.12
C ASN A 153 -12.35 17.58 -21.87
N LYS A 154 -12.75 18.54 -22.72
CA LYS A 154 -14.04 19.25 -22.61
C LYS A 154 -15.29 18.37 -22.75
N HIS A 155 -15.14 17.14 -23.23
CA HIS A 155 -16.24 16.19 -23.42
C HIS A 155 -16.52 15.37 -22.15
N ALA A 156 -15.63 15.40 -21.17
CA ALA A 156 -15.84 14.72 -19.90
C ALA A 156 -16.96 15.39 -19.08
N PRO A 157 -17.66 14.63 -18.22
CA PRO A 157 -18.61 15.21 -17.27
C PRO A 157 -17.97 16.31 -16.41
N PRO A 158 -18.76 17.29 -15.93
CA PRO A 158 -18.25 18.30 -15.03
C PRO A 158 -17.70 17.67 -13.74
N LEU A 159 -16.83 18.41 -13.04
CA LEU A 159 -16.27 18.03 -11.73
C LEU A 159 -15.25 16.88 -11.73
N VAL A 160 -14.94 16.29 -12.89
CA VAL A 160 -13.75 15.43 -13.02
C VAL A 160 -12.47 16.27 -12.74
N PRO A 161 -11.44 15.68 -12.11
CA PRO A 161 -10.14 16.32 -12.03
C PRO A 161 -9.57 16.61 -13.42
N LYS A 162 -8.82 17.70 -13.59
CA LYS A 162 -8.19 18.02 -14.87
C LYS A 162 -7.19 16.94 -15.31
N VAL A 163 -6.40 16.44 -14.37
CA VAL A 163 -5.40 15.39 -14.56
C VAL A 163 -5.51 14.41 -13.39
N VAL A 164 -5.33 13.13 -13.68
CA VAL A 164 -5.20 12.05 -12.69
C VAL A 164 -3.91 11.30 -12.95
N TYR A 165 -3.09 11.07 -11.92
CA TYR A 165 -1.81 10.39 -12.04
C TYR A 165 -1.97 8.87 -11.89
N GLN A 166 -1.28 8.14 -12.77
CA GLN A 166 -1.18 6.69 -12.74
C GLN A 166 -0.04 6.24 -13.64
N ASP A 167 0.94 5.54 -13.09
CA ASP A 167 2.03 4.93 -13.85
C ASP A 167 1.64 3.53 -14.33
N SER A 168 1.15 3.45 -15.58
CA SER A 168 0.80 2.19 -16.23
C SER A 168 1.98 1.68 -17.08
N SER A 169 2.30 0.39 -16.99
CA SER A 169 3.31 -0.26 -17.83
C SER A 169 2.75 -0.77 -19.16
N ASN A 170 1.44 -0.82 -19.28
CA ASN A 170 0.70 -1.32 -20.43
C ASN A 170 -0.69 -0.70 -20.48
N ILE A 171 -1.30 -0.73 -21.66
CA ILE A 171 -2.68 -0.30 -21.91
C ILE A 171 -3.29 -1.20 -23.00
N LEU A 172 -4.62 -1.31 -22.97
CA LEU A 172 -5.43 -1.82 -24.07
C LEU A 172 -6.46 -0.75 -24.44
N PRO A 173 -6.13 0.16 -25.37
CA PRO A 173 -7.01 1.27 -25.73
C PRO A 173 -8.28 0.76 -26.40
N ALA A 174 -9.40 1.38 -26.04
CA ALA A 174 -10.65 1.30 -26.79
C ALA A 174 -10.82 2.59 -27.58
N TYR A 175 -11.53 2.51 -28.70
CA TYR A 175 -11.85 3.62 -29.57
C TYR A 175 -13.36 3.67 -29.82
N PRO A 176 -13.96 4.86 -29.99
CA PRO A 176 -15.32 5.00 -30.48
C PRO A 176 -15.55 4.20 -31.77
N ALA A 177 -16.61 3.38 -31.83
CA ALA A 177 -17.02 2.66 -33.03
C ALA A 177 -18.36 3.14 -33.60
N ASP A 178 -19.07 4.00 -32.87
CA ASP A 178 -20.28 4.69 -33.31
C ASP A 178 -20.15 6.21 -33.12
N LYS A 179 -21.14 6.96 -33.62
CA LYS A 179 -21.18 8.43 -33.59
C LYS A 179 -21.48 9.01 -32.20
N ASP A 180 -21.99 8.19 -31.28
CA ASP A 180 -22.46 8.62 -29.97
C ASP A 180 -21.41 8.31 -28.86
N SER A 181 -20.29 7.69 -29.26
CA SER A 181 -19.12 7.42 -28.42
C SER A 181 -18.00 8.42 -28.66
N GLN A 182 -17.27 8.78 -27.61
CA GLN A 182 -16.19 9.78 -27.69
C GLN A 182 -15.09 9.54 -26.66
N VAL A 183 -13.86 9.92 -27.01
CA VAL A 183 -12.73 9.92 -26.06
C VAL A 183 -12.89 11.12 -25.11
N ILE A 184 -12.86 10.86 -23.81
CA ILE A 184 -13.02 11.90 -22.77
C ILE A 184 -11.73 12.18 -21.99
N ALA A 185 -10.73 11.29 -22.08
CA ALA A 185 -9.39 11.54 -21.56
C ALA A 185 -8.32 10.81 -22.37
N CYS A 186 -7.14 11.42 -22.49
CA CYS A 186 -5.96 10.83 -23.11
C CYS A 186 -4.82 10.69 -22.09
N TRP A 187 -3.96 9.70 -22.30
CA TRP A 187 -2.77 9.54 -21.47
C TRP A 187 -1.76 10.68 -21.70
N GLN A 188 -0.93 10.92 -20.70
CA GLN A 188 0.25 11.79 -20.75
C GLN A 188 1.45 11.01 -20.22
N ASN A 189 2.64 11.34 -20.73
CA ASN A 189 3.89 10.80 -20.22
C ASN A 189 4.36 11.54 -18.95
N SER A 190 5.47 11.09 -18.35
CA SER A 190 6.04 11.65 -17.12
C SER A 190 6.54 13.09 -17.25
N ALA A 191 6.70 13.61 -18.47
CA ALA A 191 6.97 15.02 -18.75
C ALA A 191 5.69 15.86 -18.88
N GLY A 192 4.50 15.26 -18.69
CA GLY A 192 3.20 15.91 -18.85
C GLY A 192 2.82 16.14 -20.33
N LYS A 193 3.50 15.49 -21.28
CA LYS A 193 3.16 15.59 -22.70
C LYS A 193 1.98 14.68 -23.01
N ASP A 194 0.94 15.25 -23.62
CA ASP A 194 -0.22 14.51 -24.11
C ASP A 194 0.19 13.46 -25.16
N LEU A 195 -0.36 12.26 -24.99
CA LEU A 195 -0.29 11.16 -25.94
C LEU A 195 -1.62 11.04 -26.69
N ALA A 196 -1.58 10.44 -27.87
CA ALA A 196 -2.78 10.13 -28.64
C ALA A 196 -3.56 8.93 -28.08
N ASP A 197 -2.98 8.19 -27.14
CA ASP A 197 -3.58 6.99 -26.55
C ASP A 197 -4.80 7.34 -25.68
N PRO A 198 -6.00 6.81 -26.00
CA PRO A 198 -7.17 7.01 -25.16
C PRO A 198 -6.98 6.38 -23.76
N ALA A 199 -7.16 7.19 -22.71
CA ALA A 199 -7.25 6.71 -21.34
C ALA A 199 -8.68 6.33 -20.99
N TRP A 200 -9.64 7.16 -21.39
CA TRP A 200 -11.07 6.97 -21.15
C TRP A 200 -11.91 7.25 -22.38
N VAL A 201 -12.86 6.35 -22.65
CA VAL A 201 -13.89 6.50 -23.68
C VAL A 201 -15.26 6.40 -23.05
N GLN A 202 -16.16 7.29 -23.47
CA GLN A 202 -17.56 7.31 -23.06
C GLN A 202 -18.44 6.88 -24.23
N SER A 203 -19.50 6.12 -23.94
CA SER A 203 -20.57 5.79 -24.88
C SER A 203 -21.94 5.90 -24.22
N PRO A 204 -23.04 5.74 -24.97
CA PRO A 204 -24.38 5.65 -24.38
C PRO A 204 -24.54 4.50 -23.39
N HIS A 205 -23.68 3.48 -23.48
CA HIS A 205 -23.71 2.27 -22.64
C HIS A 205 -22.76 2.33 -21.44
N GLY A 206 -21.96 3.40 -21.31
CA GLY A 206 -21.16 3.66 -20.12
C GLY A 206 -19.75 4.17 -20.42
N LEU A 207 -18.77 3.69 -19.66
CA LEU A 207 -17.39 4.19 -19.63
C LEU A 207 -16.38 3.05 -19.74
N TRP A 208 -15.31 3.29 -20.48
CA TRP A 208 -14.22 2.35 -20.66
C TRP A 208 -12.87 3.00 -20.36
N MET A 209 -12.13 2.44 -19.41
CA MET A 209 -10.74 2.79 -19.15
C MET A 209 -9.81 1.77 -19.82
N SER A 210 -8.75 2.26 -20.48
CA SER A 210 -7.81 1.41 -21.22
C SER A 210 -6.83 0.61 -20.34
N HIS A 211 -6.94 0.73 -19.02
CA HIS A 211 -6.17 -0.03 -18.05
C HIS A 211 -6.96 -0.21 -16.75
N VAL A 212 -6.49 -1.07 -15.86
CA VAL A 212 -7.02 -1.15 -14.50
C VAL A 212 -6.66 0.11 -13.70
N LEU A 213 -7.46 0.45 -12.68
CA LEU A 213 -7.10 1.53 -11.74
C LEU A 213 -6.03 1.06 -10.75
N LEU A 214 -4.93 1.80 -10.69
CA LEU A 214 -3.83 1.64 -9.73
C LEU A 214 -4.01 2.61 -8.54
N ASP A 215 -3.31 2.39 -7.44
CA ASP A 215 -3.49 3.05 -6.13
C ASP A 215 -2.89 4.45 -5.98
N SER A 216 -2.02 4.90 -6.89
CA SER A 216 -1.49 6.26 -6.82
C SER A 216 -2.61 7.32 -6.92
N ASP A 217 -2.42 8.52 -6.39
CA ASP A 217 -3.35 9.66 -6.59
C ASP A 217 -4.82 9.33 -6.24
N ALA A 218 -5.00 8.65 -5.10
CA ALA A 218 -6.29 8.12 -4.68
C ALA A 218 -7.37 9.20 -4.57
N VAL A 219 -7.02 10.39 -4.06
CA VAL A 219 -7.97 11.50 -3.89
C VAL A 219 -8.59 11.93 -5.22
N ASN A 220 -7.77 12.13 -6.26
CA ASN A 220 -8.30 12.50 -7.58
C ASN A 220 -9.03 11.34 -8.24
N LYS A 221 -8.58 10.09 -8.07
CA LYS A 221 -9.31 8.91 -8.57
C LYS A 221 -10.69 8.77 -7.94
N GLN A 222 -10.82 9.00 -6.64
CA GLN A 222 -12.12 8.97 -5.98
C GLN A 222 -13.05 10.08 -6.48
N ARG A 223 -12.54 11.32 -6.63
CA ARG A 223 -13.29 12.44 -7.22
C ARG A 223 -13.74 12.14 -8.65
N MET A 224 -12.84 11.59 -9.45
CA MET A 224 -13.13 11.12 -10.81
C MET A 224 -14.26 10.09 -10.80
N LEU A 225 -14.18 9.06 -9.95
CA LEU A 225 -15.23 8.04 -9.85
C LEU A 225 -16.58 8.65 -9.48
N LEU A 226 -16.65 9.54 -8.49
CA LEU A 226 -17.89 10.22 -8.12
C LEU A 226 -18.46 11.05 -9.27
N ALA A 227 -17.64 11.85 -9.95
CA ALA A 227 -18.08 12.69 -11.06
C ALA A 227 -18.59 11.85 -12.25
N LEU A 228 -17.86 10.80 -12.62
CA LEU A 228 -18.21 9.89 -13.71
C LEU A 228 -19.48 9.08 -13.40
N LEU A 229 -19.59 8.50 -12.20
CA LEU A 229 -20.77 7.74 -11.79
C LEU A 229 -21.98 8.64 -11.57
N GLY A 230 -21.78 9.80 -10.95
CA GLY A 230 -22.82 10.78 -10.67
C GLY A 230 -23.44 11.41 -11.92
N ALA A 231 -22.75 11.34 -13.07
CA ALA A 231 -23.31 11.71 -14.37
C ALA A 231 -24.40 10.74 -14.85
N TYR A 232 -24.34 9.46 -14.43
CA TYR A 232 -25.35 8.45 -14.75
C TYR A 232 -26.37 8.25 -13.64
N VAL A 233 -25.94 8.38 -12.38
CA VAL A 233 -26.76 8.14 -11.19
C VAL A 233 -26.71 9.39 -10.29
N PRO A 234 -27.56 10.40 -10.53
CA PRO A 234 -27.50 11.67 -9.80
C PRO A 234 -27.71 11.54 -8.28
N SER A 235 -28.41 10.49 -7.81
CA SER A 235 -28.62 10.21 -6.37
C SER A 235 -27.31 9.94 -5.61
N LEU A 236 -26.22 9.57 -6.29
CA LEU A 236 -24.91 9.37 -5.66
C LEU A 236 -24.33 10.67 -5.09
N TRP A 237 -24.64 11.81 -5.69
CA TRP A 237 -24.23 13.10 -5.14
C TRP A 237 -24.85 13.36 -3.78
N GLU A 238 -26.11 12.97 -3.57
CA GLU A 238 -26.80 13.09 -2.29
C GLU A 238 -26.13 12.24 -1.20
N GLN A 239 -25.86 10.96 -1.52
CA GLN A 239 -25.15 10.05 -0.61
C GLN A 239 -23.79 10.63 -0.21
N SER A 240 -23.06 11.15 -1.20
CA SER A 240 -21.75 11.73 -0.98
C SER A 240 -21.80 13.04 -0.18
N ALA A 241 -22.74 13.93 -0.48
CA ALA A 241 -22.94 15.17 0.26
C ALA A 241 -23.26 14.88 1.74
N ALA A 242 -24.10 13.88 2.03
CA ALA A 242 -24.38 13.46 3.40
C ALA A 242 -23.12 12.97 4.13
N ARG A 243 -22.29 12.16 3.46
CA ARG A 243 -21.01 11.68 4.00
C ARG A 243 -20.02 12.81 4.26
N VAL A 244 -19.88 13.73 3.32
CA VAL A 244 -18.99 14.90 3.42
C VAL A 244 -19.44 15.78 4.58
N MET A 245 -20.74 16.06 4.73
CA MET A 245 -21.28 16.81 5.86
C MET A 245 -21.02 16.11 7.20
N ALA A 246 -21.25 14.80 7.29
CA ALA A 246 -21.02 14.03 8.52
C ALA A 246 -19.52 13.94 8.92
N ARG A 247 -18.61 14.20 7.99
CA ARG A 247 -17.16 14.24 8.23
C ARG A 247 -16.60 15.66 8.31
N ALA A 248 -17.39 16.68 8.03
CA ALA A 248 -16.93 18.06 8.03
C ALA A 248 -16.36 18.43 9.40
N GLY A 249 -15.11 18.89 9.41
CA GLY A 249 -14.40 19.21 10.64
C GLY A 249 -13.60 18.07 11.27
N LYS A 250 -13.60 16.86 10.71
CA LYS A 250 -12.75 15.77 11.18
C LYS A 250 -11.31 15.99 10.71
N VAL A 251 -10.38 16.12 11.66
CA VAL A 251 -8.95 16.28 11.39
C VAL A 251 -8.13 15.84 12.60
N GLY A 252 -7.13 14.97 12.40
CA GLY A 252 -6.28 14.48 13.48
C GLY A 252 -7.11 13.88 14.63
N PRO A 253 -7.02 14.40 15.88
CA PRO A 253 -7.80 13.90 17.01
C PRO A 253 -9.23 14.48 17.09
N PHE A 254 -9.58 15.47 16.26
CA PHE A 254 -10.86 16.18 16.34
C PHE A 254 -11.92 15.51 15.47
N ILE A 255 -13.13 15.34 16.02
CA ILE A 255 -14.22 14.61 15.35
C ILE A 255 -15.31 15.52 14.75
N ASN A 256 -15.24 16.83 14.98
CA ASN A 256 -16.16 17.84 14.45
C ASN A 256 -15.48 19.21 14.34
N LEU A 257 -16.10 20.12 13.60
CA LEU A 257 -15.51 21.42 13.24
C LEU A 257 -15.29 22.33 14.46
N ASN A 258 -16.21 22.34 15.42
CA ASN A 258 -16.11 23.21 16.59
C ASN A 258 -14.89 22.86 17.45
N ASP A 259 -14.70 21.57 17.69
CA ASP A 259 -13.57 21.05 18.46
C ASP A 259 -12.26 21.27 17.70
N ALA A 260 -12.26 21.05 16.38
CA ALA A 260 -11.10 21.30 15.54
C ALA A 260 -10.70 22.78 15.56
N VAL A 261 -11.64 23.71 15.37
CA VAL A 261 -11.36 25.16 15.42
C VAL A 261 -10.82 25.55 16.79
N THR A 262 -11.48 25.12 17.87
CA THR A 262 -11.07 25.46 19.24
C THR A 262 -9.68 24.90 19.57
N GLY A 263 -9.45 23.63 19.24
CA GLY A 263 -8.20 22.93 19.51
C GLY A 263 -7.04 23.48 18.70
N ILE A 264 -7.21 23.67 17.38
CA ILE A 264 -6.17 24.21 16.51
C ILE A 264 -5.86 25.67 16.87
N THR A 265 -6.87 26.50 17.16
CA THR A 265 -6.65 27.87 17.64
C THR A 265 -5.81 27.87 18.91
N ARG A 266 -6.09 26.96 19.86
CA ARG A 266 -5.30 26.83 21.10
C ARG A 266 -3.87 26.42 20.81
N MET A 267 -3.65 25.47 19.90
CA MET A 267 -2.31 25.03 19.48
C MET A 267 -1.54 26.14 18.75
N ALA A 268 -2.24 27.03 18.04
CA ALA A 268 -1.64 28.13 17.29
C ALA A 268 -1.16 29.30 18.17
N ARG A 269 -1.65 29.42 19.41
CA ARG A 269 -1.36 30.57 20.28
C ARG A 269 0.14 30.78 20.49
N GLY A 270 0.61 31.98 20.16
CA GLY A 270 2.01 32.39 20.28
C GLY A 270 2.91 31.85 19.15
N ALA A 271 2.37 31.10 18.19
CA ALA A 271 3.13 30.64 17.03
C ALA A 271 3.18 31.73 15.95
N THR A 272 4.25 31.74 15.15
CA THR A 272 4.39 32.69 14.02
C THR A 272 3.30 32.54 12.96
N ALA A 273 2.63 31.39 12.90
CA ALA A 273 1.55 31.10 11.97
C ALA A 273 0.15 31.39 12.54
N GLU A 274 0.03 31.95 13.76
CA GLU A 274 -1.24 32.10 14.47
C GLU A 274 -2.30 32.85 13.65
N GLU A 275 -1.98 34.03 13.12
CA GLU A 275 -2.90 34.85 12.34
C GLU A 275 -3.39 34.11 11.08
N PHE A 276 -2.46 33.49 10.35
CA PHE A 276 -2.76 32.73 9.14
C PHE A 276 -3.64 31.51 9.45
N VAL A 277 -3.33 30.76 10.50
CA VAL A 277 -4.11 29.60 10.94
C VAL A 277 -5.53 30.04 11.35
N ASN A 278 -5.66 31.12 12.13
CA ASN A 278 -6.96 31.64 12.53
C ASN A 278 -7.80 32.11 11.33
N ALA A 279 -7.16 32.70 10.31
CA ALA A 279 -7.83 33.07 9.06
C ALA A 279 -8.33 31.83 8.29
N LEU A 280 -7.53 30.76 8.20
CA LEU A 280 -7.96 29.48 7.61
C LEU A 280 -9.16 28.88 8.35
N LEU A 281 -9.12 28.87 9.69
CA LEU A 281 -10.22 28.35 10.52
C LEU A 281 -11.51 29.17 10.35
N ALA A 282 -11.40 30.49 10.25
CA ALA A 282 -12.55 31.35 9.96
C ALA A 282 -13.16 31.03 8.59
N GLN A 283 -12.33 30.79 7.57
CA GLN A 283 -12.79 30.34 6.25
C GLN A 283 -13.43 28.94 6.30
N CYS A 284 -12.92 28.01 7.10
CA CYS A 284 -13.57 26.70 7.32
C CYS A 284 -14.98 26.89 7.89
N GLY A 285 -15.17 27.83 8.82
CA GLY A 285 -16.49 28.19 9.34
C GLY A 285 -17.43 28.78 8.27
N GLN A 286 -16.90 29.59 7.35
CA GLN A 286 -17.67 30.11 6.20
C GLN A 286 -18.04 28.99 5.22
N ASP A 287 -17.09 28.13 4.87
CA ASP A 287 -17.31 26.99 3.97
C ASP A 287 -18.37 26.04 4.56
N TYR A 288 -18.35 25.78 5.86
CA TYR A 288 -19.38 24.96 6.52
C TYR A 288 -20.79 25.57 6.42
N LYS A 289 -20.92 26.90 6.54
CA LYS A 289 -22.19 27.61 6.33
C LYS A 289 -22.67 27.49 4.88
N ILE A 290 -21.76 27.63 3.91
CA ILE A 290 -22.06 27.46 2.48
C ILE A 290 -22.54 26.03 2.21
N MET A 291 -21.83 25.02 2.72
CA MET A 291 -22.23 23.61 2.60
C MET A 291 -23.62 23.37 3.18
N SER A 292 -23.90 23.91 4.37
CA SER A 292 -25.20 23.75 5.02
C SER A 292 -26.33 24.38 4.21
N ALA A 293 -26.10 25.58 3.66
CA ALA A 293 -27.07 26.26 2.79
C ALA A 293 -27.27 25.55 1.44
N ALA A 294 -26.19 25.02 0.85
CA ALA A 294 -26.23 24.22 -0.37
C ALA A 294 -27.00 22.91 -0.16
N LEU A 295 -26.76 22.23 0.98
CA LEU A 295 -27.50 21.02 1.37
C LEU A 295 -29.00 21.30 1.52
N ALA A 296 -29.38 22.38 2.20
CA ALA A 296 -30.78 22.78 2.34
C ALA A 296 -31.47 23.06 0.99
N LYS A 297 -30.70 23.50 -0.01
CA LYS A 297 -31.15 23.72 -1.40
C LYS A 297 -30.96 22.49 -2.30
N ARG A 298 -30.57 21.34 -1.74
CA ARG A 298 -30.27 20.08 -2.46
C ARG A 298 -29.22 20.22 -3.57
N LYS A 299 -28.29 21.16 -3.42
CA LYS A 299 -27.14 21.35 -4.32
C LYS A 299 -25.97 20.46 -3.91
N TYR A 300 -26.13 19.16 -4.07
CA TYR A 300 -25.22 18.18 -3.50
C TYR A 300 -23.79 18.24 -4.03
N ALA A 301 -23.60 18.51 -5.32
CA ALA A 301 -22.27 18.72 -5.89
C ALA A 301 -21.52 19.89 -5.22
N GLU A 302 -22.21 21.01 -4.99
CA GLU A 302 -21.67 22.19 -4.31
C GLU A 302 -21.27 21.88 -2.85
N VAL A 303 -22.01 21.00 -2.17
CA VAL A 303 -21.66 20.50 -0.83
C VAL A 303 -20.35 19.71 -0.87
N VAL A 304 -20.19 18.80 -1.82
CA VAL A 304 -18.98 17.97 -1.95
C VAL A 304 -17.76 18.84 -2.28
N GLU A 305 -17.88 19.75 -3.25
CA GLU A 305 -16.78 20.66 -3.64
C GLU A 305 -16.37 21.59 -2.49
N THR A 306 -17.35 22.20 -1.82
CA THR A 306 -17.07 23.08 -0.68
C THR A 306 -16.50 22.30 0.51
N GLY A 307 -16.98 21.07 0.75
CA GLY A 307 -16.44 20.19 1.78
C GLY A 307 -14.99 19.80 1.54
N GLN A 308 -14.60 19.55 0.29
CA GLN A 308 -13.20 19.31 -0.05
C GLN A 308 -12.34 20.55 0.23
N ARG A 309 -12.83 21.75 -0.11
CA ARG A 309 -12.15 23.01 0.19
C ARG A 309 -12.00 23.21 1.70
N LEU A 310 -13.05 22.94 2.47
CA LEU A 310 -13.03 22.98 3.94
C LEU A 310 -11.97 22.02 4.48
N GLN A 311 -11.98 20.76 4.04
CA GLN A 311 -11.03 19.74 4.51
C GLN A 311 -9.59 20.13 4.20
N THR A 312 -9.32 20.64 3.00
CA THR A 312 -7.98 21.08 2.58
C THR A 312 -7.45 22.17 3.51
N LYS A 313 -8.24 23.22 3.76
CA LYS A 313 -7.87 24.32 4.67
C LYS A 313 -7.70 23.84 6.11
N LEU A 314 -8.55 22.92 6.54
CA LEU A 314 -8.52 22.40 7.91
C LEU A 314 -7.30 21.52 8.17
N VAL A 315 -6.94 20.66 7.21
CA VAL A 315 -5.70 19.86 7.26
C VAL A 315 -4.48 20.78 7.22
N GLU A 316 -4.46 21.82 6.39
CA GLU A 316 -3.38 22.81 6.38
C GLU A 316 -3.25 23.54 7.73
N ALA A 317 -4.36 24.01 8.30
CA ALA A 317 -4.37 24.64 9.61
C ALA A 317 -3.83 23.69 10.68
N PHE A 318 -4.25 22.42 10.67
CA PHE A 318 -3.75 21.41 11.60
C PHE A 318 -2.26 21.10 11.40
N ALA A 319 -1.79 21.05 10.15
CA ALA A 319 -0.38 20.79 9.84
C ALA A 319 0.54 21.92 10.31
N ARG A 320 0.13 23.18 10.13
CA ARG A 320 0.93 24.37 10.48
C ARG A 320 1.11 24.60 11.96
N VAL A 321 0.21 24.09 12.80
CA VAL A 321 0.32 24.17 14.26
C VAL A 321 1.18 23.06 14.87
N GLN A 322 1.75 22.18 14.04
CA GLN A 322 2.70 21.17 14.50
C GLN A 322 4.12 21.74 14.55
N HIS A 323 4.95 21.17 15.42
CA HIS A 323 6.33 21.62 15.62
C HIS A 323 7.33 20.56 15.17
N PRO A 324 8.50 20.94 14.62
CA PRO A 324 9.57 19.98 14.38
C PRO A 324 10.19 19.50 15.70
N LYS A 325 10.64 18.24 15.72
CA LYS A 325 11.46 17.67 16.81
C LYS A 325 12.92 17.63 16.35
N ASN A 326 13.82 18.19 17.17
CA ASN A 326 15.27 18.14 16.92
C ASN A 326 15.78 16.69 17.04
N GLN A 327 16.78 16.34 16.23
CA GLN A 327 17.43 15.01 16.22
C GLN A 327 16.47 13.83 15.98
N GLU A 328 15.30 14.08 15.39
CA GLU A 328 14.35 13.02 15.03
C GLU A 328 14.78 12.30 13.74
N PHE A 329 14.81 10.97 13.75
CA PHE A 329 15.06 10.19 12.54
C PHE A 329 13.79 10.14 11.66
N ARG A 330 13.92 10.53 10.38
CA ARG A 330 12.81 10.63 9.43
C ARG A 330 13.17 9.88 8.16
N GLY A 331 12.62 8.68 8.03
CA GLY A 331 12.92 7.78 6.93
C GLY A 331 11.79 7.64 5.91
N VAL A 332 12.14 7.23 4.69
CA VAL A 332 11.16 6.79 3.68
C VAL A 332 11.63 5.50 3.02
N TRP A 333 10.75 4.51 2.90
CA TRP A 333 11.01 3.31 2.09
C TRP A 333 10.70 3.56 0.62
N ASP A 334 11.68 3.32 -0.26
CA ASP A 334 11.49 3.24 -1.71
C ASP A 334 11.41 1.78 -2.14
N HIS A 335 10.19 1.27 -2.28
CA HIS A 335 9.94 -0.13 -2.64
C HIS A 335 10.34 -0.46 -4.07
N THR A 336 10.27 0.51 -4.98
CA THR A 336 10.63 0.31 -6.40
C THR A 336 12.14 0.19 -6.59
N GLY A 337 12.92 0.85 -5.71
CA GLY A 337 14.36 0.98 -5.85
C GLY A 337 14.81 1.90 -6.97
N LEU A 338 13.89 2.72 -7.52
CA LEU A 338 14.11 3.61 -8.67
C LEU A 338 13.87 5.09 -8.33
N GLY A 339 13.48 5.41 -7.09
CA GLY A 339 13.01 6.73 -6.68
C GLY A 339 11.62 7.08 -7.23
N LEU A 340 11.16 8.30 -6.95
CA LEU A 340 9.87 8.82 -7.46
C LEU A 340 9.83 8.93 -8.99
N TYR A 341 11.00 9.13 -9.60
CA TYR A 341 11.15 9.37 -11.02
C TYR A 341 12.31 8.51 -11.53
N PRO A 342 12.05 7.32 -12.07
CA PRO A 342 13.11 6.41 -12.54
C PRO A 342 14.11 7.12 -13.47
N GLY A 343 15.40 7.02 -13.14
CA GLY A 343 16.48 7.73 -13.83
C GLY A 343 16.68 9.20 -13.45
N ASN A 344 15.92 9.73 -12.48
CA ASN A 344 16.04 11.11 -11.98
C ASN A 344 16.08 11.18 -10.44
N TRP A 345 17.05 10.46 -9.88
CA TRP A 345 17.39 10.54 -8.45
C TRP A 345 17.65 11.97 -7.92
N PRO A 346 18.27 12.90 -8.68
CA PRO A 346 18.43 14.28 -8.20
C PRO A 346 17.10 14.97 -7.88
N LYS A 347 16.04 14.72 -8.65
CA LYS A 347 14.71 15.27 -8.35
C LYS A 347 14.13 14.64 -7.08
N THR A 348 14.22 13.32 -6.95
CA THR A 348 13.77 12.61 -5.74
C THR A 348 14.51 13.08 -4.49
N GLY A 349 15.84 13.21 -4.55
CA GLY A 349 16.66 13.70 -3.43
C GLY A 349 16.27 15.09 -2.97
N ARG A 350 16.05 16.03 -3.91
CA ARG A 350 15.56 17.39 -3.57
C ARG A 350 14.20 17.36 -2.91
N ILE A 351 13.24 16.60 -3.43
CA ILE A 351 11.88 16.50 -2.85
C ILE A 351 11.93 15.99 -1.41
N LEU A 352 12.73 14.95 -1.16
CA LEU A 352 12.88 14.38 0.18
C LEU A 352 13.54 15.34 1.16
N ALA A 353 14.64 16.00 0.75
CA ALA A 353 15.33 16.98 1.58
C ALA A 353 14.48 18.23 1.85
N ASP A 354 13.80 18.75 0.83
CA ASP A 354 12.85 19.85 0.96
C ASP A 354 11.72 19.54 1.94
N ALA A 355 11.30 18.28 2.03
CA ALA A 355 10.29 17.81 2.97
C ALA A 355 10.85 17.50 4.37
N GLY A 356 12.15 17.73 4.62
CA GLY A 356 12.80 17.51 5.90
C GLY A 356 12.98 16.03 6.25
N MET A 357 13.07 15.14 5.26
CA MET A 357 13.46 13.75 5.45
C MET A 357 14.98 13.64 5.67
N HIS A 358 15.42 12.59 6.36
CA HIS A 358 16.83 12.36 6.69
C HIS A 358 17.40 11.11 6.02
N ALA A 359 16.57 10.13 5.69
CA ALA A 359 17.05 8.87 5.14
C ALA A 359 16.09 8.29 4.09
N VAL A 360 16.67 7.62 3.08
CA VAL A 360 15.95 6.77 2.14
C VAL A 360 16.42 5.33 2.29
N PHE A 361 15.46 4.41 2.42
CA PHE A 361 15.67 2.97 2.42
C PHE A 361 15.35 2.45 1.02
N VAL A 362 16.39 2.26 0.20
CA VAL A 362 16.23 2.01 -1.24
C VAL A 362 16.31 0.51 -1.56
N ASN A 363 15.24 -0.05 -2.14
CA ASN A 363 15.12 -1.48 -2.44
C ASN A 363 15.91 -1.90 -3.70
N VAL A 364 17.23 -1.96 -3.58
CA VAL A 364 18.13 -2.24 -4.71
C VAL A 364 18.75 -3.63 -4.67
N LEU A 365 18.52 -4.41 -3.62
CA LEU A 365 19.14 -5.73 -3.45
C LEU A 365 18.14 -6.77 -2.95
N TRP A 366 17.81 -7.72 -3.82
CA TRP A 366 16.98 -8.88 -3.52
C TRP A 366 17.83 -10.13 -3.37
N ALA A 367 17.22 -11.24 -2.93
CA ALA A 367 17.93 -12.51 -2.75
C ALA A 367 18.46 -13.11 -4.08
N GLY A 368 17.86 -12.74 -5.22
CA GLY A 368 18.22 -13.23 -6.55
C GLY A 368 18.31 -12.17 -7.63
N LEU A 369 18.40 -10.88 -7.26
CA LEU A 369 18.41 -9.76 -8.20
C LEU A 369 19.01 -8.50 -7.57
N ALA A 370 19.70 -7.66 -8.34
CA ALA A 370 20.13 -6.33 -7.93
C ALA A 370 19.76 -5.23 -8.94
N HIS A 371 19.52 -4.01 -8.47
CA HIS A 371 19.29 -2.80 -9.30
C HIS A 371 20.57 -1.97 -9.50
N TYR A 372 21.72 -2.60 -9.28
CA TYR A 372 23.06 -2.04 -9.49
C TYR A 372 23.93 -3.06 -10.22
N ASP A 373 25.15 -2.69 -10.61
CA ASP A 373 26.09 -3.57 -11.32
C ASP A 373 26.65 -4.68 -10.41
N SER A 374 25.82 -5.63 -10.00
CA SER A 374 26.20 -6.76 -9.12
C SER A 374 26.96 -7.83 -9.90
N ARG A 375 27.97 -8.41 -9.22
CA ARG A 375 28.73 -9.61 -9.62
C ARG A 375 28.35 -10.83 -8.80
N VAL A 376 27.40 -10.71 -7.88
CA VAL A 376 26.99 -11.78 -6.95
C VAL A 376 25.62 -12.33 -7.30
N VAL A 377 24.67 -11.46 -7.60
CA VAL A 377 23.32 -11.82 -8.06
C VAL A 377 23.07 -11.23 -9.45
N PRO A 378 22.12 -11.80 -10.22
CA PRO A 378 21.74 -11.23 -11.51
C PRO A 378 21.35 -9.74 -11.43
N GLN A 379 21.57 -9.02 -12.52
CA GLN A 379 21.14 -7.62 -12.66
C GLN A 379 19.70 -7.55 -13.15
N SER A 380 18.95 -6.57 -12.65
CA SER A 380 17.61 -6.28 -13.15
C SER A 380 17.65 -5.52 -14.46
N GLU A 381 16.53 -5.52 -15.16
CA GLU A 381 16.34 -4.65 -16.33
C GLU A 381 16.47 -3.16 -15.98
N ALA A 382 16.36 -2.76 -14.70
CA ALA A 382 16.59 -1.38 -14.30
C ALA A 382 18.04 -0.95 -14.56
N VAL A 383 19.02 -1.84 -14.42
CA VAL A 383 20.43 -1.53 -14.66
C VAL A 383 20.67 -1.22 -16.12
N SER A 384 20.14 -2.04 -17.03
CA SER A 384 20.32 -1.81 -18.47
C SER A 384 19.53 -0.59 -18.97
N ARG A 385 18.42 -0.22 -18.31
CA ARG A 385 17.56 0.90 -18.73
C ARG A 385 18.00 2.25 -18.14
N TYR A 386 18.36 2.25 -16.87
CA TYR A 386 18.57 3.47 -16.08
C TYR A 386 19.97 3.54 -15.48
N GLY A 387 20.82 2.55 -15.70
CA GLY A 387 22.13 2.45 -15.08
C GLY A 387 22.05 1.98 -13.62
N ASP A 388 23.18 2.07 -12.94
CA ASP A 388 23.32 1.67 -11.54
C ASP A 388 22.48 2.57 -10.62
N GLN A 389 21.40 2.02 -10.05
CA GLN A 389 20.46 2.79 -9.24
C GLN A 389 21.00 3.11 -7.85
N LEU A 390 21.81 2.21 -7.26
CA LEU A 390 22.42 2.47 -5.96
C LEU A 390 23.42 3.63 -6.05
N LYS A 391 24.27 3.64 -7.09
CA LYS A 391 25.23 4.72 -7.32
C LYS A 391 24.53 6.07 -7.53
N GLN A 392 23.45 6.10 -8.30
CA GLN A 392 22.69 7.33 -8.56
C GLN A 392 21.95 7.83 -7.33
N CYS A 393 21.33 6.92 -6.57
CA CYS A 393 20.68 7.23 -5.30
C CYS A 393 21.69 7.84 -4.32
N LEU A 394 22.85 7.21 -4.11
CA LEU A 394 23.93 7.72 -3.25
C LEU A 394 24.37 9.12 -3.65
N ALA A 395 24.68 9.33 -4.94
CA ALA A 395 25.12 10.64 -5.41
C ALA A 395 24.08 11.73 -5.17
N ALA A 396 22.79 11.46 -5.45
CA ALA A 396 21.73 12.42 -5.26
C ALA A 396 21.39 12.65 -3.78
N ALA A 397 21.33 11.59 -2.98
CA ALA A 397 20.99 11.65 -1.57
C ALA A 397 22.07 12.40 -0.77
N HIS A 398 23.34 12.05 -0.95
CA HIS A 398 24.45 12.70 -0.25
C HIS A 398 24.61 14.17 -0.62
N ALA A 399 24.35 14.54 -1.88
CA ALA A 399 24.31 15.94 -2.32
C ALA A 399 23.19 16.76 -1.64
N ASN A 400 22.18 16.09 -1.07
CA ASN A 400 21.09 16.70 -0.31
C ASN A 400 21.13 16.32 1.18
N HIS A 401 22.27 15.84 1.70
CA HIS A 401 22.47 15.44 3.10
C HIS A 401 21.50 14.34 3.60
N LEU A 402 21.03 13.49 2.70
CA LEU A 402 20.21 12.32 3.02
C LEU A 402 21.07 11.08 3.18
N GLU A 403 20.79 10.27 4.20
CA GLU A 403 21.41 8.97 4.39
C GLU A 403 20.79 7.92 3.46
N VAL A 404 21.63 7.02 2.93
CA VAL A 404 21.17 5.91 2.10
C VAL A 404 21.37 4.59 2.82
N HIS A 405 20.24 3.92 3.08
CA HIS A 405 20.21 2.59 3.64
C HIS A 405 19.83 1.61 2.53
N VAL A 406 20.72 0.66 2.21
CA VAL A 406 20.42 -0.37 1.22
C VAL A 406 19.39 -1.32 1.81
N TRP A 407 18.19 -1.27 1.27
CA TRP A 407 17.12 -2.18 1.64
C TRP A 407 17.37 -3.52 0.95
N LYS A 408 17.70 -4.53 1.76
CA LYS A 408 18.01 -5.89 1.39
C LYS A 408 16.81 -6.80 1.65
N ILE A 409 16.17 -7.30 0.59
CA ILE A 409 15.15 -8.34 0.68
C ILE A 409 15.85 -9.71 0.83
N CYS A 410 15.81 -10.28 2.03
CA CYS A 410 16.39 -11.60 2.33
C CYS A 410 15.46 -12.73 1.87
N TRP A 411 16.07 -13.80 1.36
CA TRP A 411 15.44 -15.08 0.99
C TRP A 411 14.42 -15.06 -0.16
N ASN A 412 13.56 -14.06 -0.27
CA ASN A 412 12.49 -13.99 -1.26
C ASN A 412 13.07 -13.77 -2.68
N LEU A 413 12.73 -14.67 -3.61
CA LEU A 413 13.19 -14.64 -5.01
C LEU A 413 12.19 -13.97 -5.96
N SER A 414 11.21 -13.23 -5.43
CA SER A 414 10.34 -12.40 -6.25
C SER A 414 11.19 -11.52 -7.17
N ASN A 415 10.80 -11.40 -8.43
CA ASN A 415 11.49 -10.68 -9.50
C ASN A 415 12.83 -11.30 -9.98
N ALA A 416 13.34 -12.37 -9.36
CA ALA A 416 14.55 -13.03 -9.83
C ALA A 416 14.33 -13.66 -11.22
N PRO A 417 15.35 -13.69 -12.09
CA PRO A 417 15.24 -14.37 -13.39
C PRO A 417 14.89 -15.84 -13.20
N GLU A 418 14.02 -16.38 -14.05
CA GLU A 418 13.58 -17.78 -13.97
C GLU A 418 14.76 -18.76 -14.01
N SER A 419 15.80 -18.45 -14.80
CA SER A 419 17.03 -19.25 -14.86
C SER A 419 17.75 -19.33 -13.52
N PHE A 420 17.75 -18.25 -12.73
CA PHE A 420 18.33 -18.22 -11.39
C PHE A 420 17.49 -19.07 -10.43
N VAL A 421 16.16 -18.90 -10.45
CA VAL A 421 15.24 -19.71 -9.62
C VAL A 421 15.36 -21.20 -9.95
N ALA A 422 15.44 -21.56 -11.23
CA ALA A 422 15.63 -22.94 -11.68
C ALA A 422 16.96 -23.53 -11.20
N ALA A 423 18.05 -22.76 -11.18
CA ALA A 423 19.33 -23.20 -10.62
C ALA A 423 19.24 -23.45 -9.11
N MET A 424 18.58 -22.57 -8.36
CA MET A 424 18.35 -22.75 -6.91
C MET A 424 17.49 -23.98 -6.62
N ARG A 425 16.46 -24.22 -7.44
CA ARG A 425 15.60 -25.42 -7.38
C ARG A 425 16.41 -26.69 -7.60
N LYS A 426 17.18 -26.76 -8.70
CA LYS A 426 18.03 -27.91 -9.03
C LYS A 426 19.03 -28.22 -7.92
N ALA A 427 19.54 -27.19 -7.25
CA ALA A 427 20.47 -27.33 -6.12
C ALA A 427 19.78 -27.68 -4.78
N GLY A 428 18.45 -27.80 -4.72
CA GLY A 428 17.73 -28.08 -3.46
C GLY A 428 17.81 -26.94 -2.44
N ARG A 429 17.99 -25.70 -2.92
CA ARG A 429 18.22 -24.50 -2.10
C ARG A 429 16.93 -23.75 -1.74
N LEU A 430 15.78 -24.17 -2.27
CA LEU A 430 14.49 -23.52 -2.02
C LEU A 430 13.81 -24.00 -0.74
N GLN A 431 12.91 -23.16 -0.22
CA GLN A 431 12.00 -23.54 0.85
C GLN A 431 10.92 -24.48 0.31
N VAL A 432 10.43 -25.34 1.18
CA VAL A 432 9.35 -26.30 0.87
C VAL A 432 8.29 -26.17 1.97
N THR A 433 7.02 -26.20 1.61
CA THR A 433 5.92 -26.19 2.58
C THR A 433 5.83 -27.51 3.34
N ASN A 434 5.04 -27.55 4.41
CA ASN A 434 4.67 -28.79 5.09
C ASN A 434 3.97 -29.83 4.18
N THR A 435 3.38 -29.39 3.06
CA THR A 435 2.73 -30.27 2.06
C THR A 435 3.66 -30.70 0.93
N GLY A 436 4.94 -30.29 0.96
CA GLY A 436 5.91 -30.63 -0.09
C GLY A 436 5.92 -29.67 -1.28
N LYS A 437 5.15 -28.58 -1.25
CA LYS A 437 5.15 -27.56 -2.32
C LYS A 437 6.39 -26.68 -2.20
N GLU A 438 7.12 -26.51 -3.29
CA GLU A 438 8.24 -25.56 -3.33
C GLU A 438 7.77 -24.11 -3.29
N LEU A 439 8.54 -23.25 -2.63
CA LEU A 439 8.36 -21.82 -2.60
C LEU A 439 9.55 -21.13 -3.26
N GLU A 440 9.32 -20.03 -3.95
CA GLU A 440 10.37 -19.18 -4.54
C GLU A 440 11.07 -18.32 -3.46
N TRP A 441 11.56 -19.01 -2.44
CA TRP A 441 12.28 -18.46 -1.31
C TRP A 441 13.48 -19.35 -1.04
N LEU A 442 14.64 -18.76 -0.81
CA LEU A 442 15.83 -19.47 -0.38
C LEU A 442 15.64 -20.03 1.03
N CYS A 443 16.09 -21.26 1.26
CA CYS A 443 16.09 -21.90 2.57
C CYS A 443 17.12 -21.24 3.51
N PRO A 444 16.71 -20.63 4.64
CA PRO A 444 17.62 -19.90 5.53
C PRO A 444 18.67 -20.77 6.23
N SER A 445 18.42 -22.08 6.33
CA SER A 445 19.37 -23.02 6.93
C SER A 445 20.38 -23.60 5.95
N HIS A 446 20.25 -23.31 4.64
CA HIS A 446 21.18 -23.84 3.65
C HIS A 446 22.48 -23.01 3.65
N PRO A 447 23.66 -23.61 3.86
CA PRO A 447 24.91 -22.86 3.99
C PRO A 447 25.22 -21.99 2.76
N ASP A 448 25.02 -22.52 1.54
CA ASP A 448 25.25 -21.74 0.32
C ASP A 448 24.29 -20.55 0.15
N ASN A 449 23.09 -20.59 0.76
CA ASN A 449 22.19 -19.44 0.75
C ASN A 449 22.66 -18.38 1.73
N VAL A 450 23.11 -18.77 2.93
CA VAL A 450 23.72 -17.85 3.90
C VAL A 450 24.97 -17.20 3.29
N ALA A 451 25.83 -17.98 2.63
CA ALA A 451 27.01 -17.48 1.96
C ALA A 451 26.67 -16.50 0.81
N LEU A 452 25.62 -16.79 0.03
CA LEU A 452 25.14 -15.89 -1.02
C LEU A 452 24.67 -14.54 -0.44
N GLU A 453 23.85 -14.57 0.61
CA GLU A 453 23.35 -13.38 1.31
C GLU A 453 24.50 -12.51 1.82
N LEU A 454 25.46 -13.11 2.53
CA LEU A 454 26.63 -12.42 3.06
C LEU A 454 27.54 -11.88 1.96
N LYS A 455 27.72 -12.63 0.86
CA LYS A 455 28.53 -12.18 -0.28
C LYS A 455 27.90 -10.97 -0.97
N ALA A 456 26.57 -10.94 -1.11
CA ALA A 456 25.86 -9.82 -1.72
C ALA A 456 25.94 -8.57 -0.84
N ILE A 457 25.79 -8.71 0.47
CA ILE A 457 25.95 -7.58 1.42
C ILE A 457 27.41 -7.10 1.43
N SER A 458 28.38 -8.02 1.45
CA SER A 458 29.81 -7.70 1.38
C SER A 458 30.17 -6.94 0.09
N GLU A 459 29.56 -7.30 -1.05
CA GLU A 459 29.73 -6.56 -2.29
C GLU A 459 29.31 -5.09 -2.14
N VAL A 460 28.15 -4.85 -1.51
CA VAL A 460 27.67 -3.48 -1.25
C VAL A 460 28.65 -2.72 -0.36
N LEU A 461 29.02 -3.30 0.78
CA LEU A 461 29.90 -2.66 1.77
C LEU A 461 31.29 -2.32 1.21
N ASN A 462 31.81 -3.13 0.28
CA ASN A 462 33.14 -2.93 -0.29
C ASN A 462 33.17 -2.03 -1.54
N ARG A 463 32.03 -1.85 -2.22
CA ARG A 463 31.97 -1.10 -3.50
C ARG A 463 31.25 0.24 -3.40
N TYR A 464 30.47 0.46 -2.33
CA TYR A 464 29.63 1.65 -2.18
C TYR A 464 29.78 2.26 -0.79
N THR A 465 29.79 3.59 -0.73
CA THR A 465 29.81 4.37 0.52
C THR A 465 28.39 4.51 1.06
N VAL A 466 27.83 3.44 1.63
CA VAL A 466 26.46 3.44 2.17
C VAL A 466 26.42 3.88 3.64
N ASP A 467 25.30 4.43 4.09
CA ASP A 467 25.09 4.80 5.50
C ASP A 467 24.53 3.64 6.34
N GLY A 468 23.85 2.70 5.69
CA GLY A 468 23.30 1.52 6.36
C GLY A 468 22.92 0.36 5.46
N ILE A 469 22.74 -0.80 6.09
CA ILE A 469 22.11 -1.99 5.52
C ILE A 469 20.81 -2.21 6.28
N HIS A 470 19.69 -2.20 5.55
CA HIS A 470 18.36 -2.39 6.11
C HIS A 470 17.80 -3.74 5.66
N LEU A 471 17.73 -4.69 6.60
CA LEU A 471 17.27 -6.05 6.35
C LEU A 471 15.74 -6.11 6.33
N ASP A 472 15.19 -6.74 5.33
CA ASP A 472 13.75 -7.03 5.26
C ASP A 472 13.56 -8.44 4.72
N TYR A 473 12.38 -9.02 4.93
CA TYR A 473 12.09 -10.42 4.64
C TYR A 473 13.09 -11.38 5.30
N VAL A 474 13.86 -10.93 6.29
CA VAL A 474 14.76 -11.74 7.14
C VAL A 474 13.92 -12.57 8.11
N ARG A 475 13.18 -13.53 7.53
CA ARG A 475 12.14 -14.35 8.14
C ARG A 475 11.72 -15.48 7.18
N TYR A 476 10.82 -16.33 7.63
CA TYR A 476 10.07 -17.26 6.78
C TYR A 476 8.78 -16.60 6.25
N PRO A 477 8.19 -17.08 5.13
CA PRO A 477 6.94 -16.52 4.61
C PRO A 477 5.76 -16.75 5.56
N ASP A 478 5.68 -17.92 6.19
CA ASP A 478 4.64 -18.27 7.16
C ASP A 478 5.08 -19.45 8.07
N ASN A 479 4.14 -19.98 8.86
CA ASN A 479 4.37 -21.10 9.77
C ASN A 479 4.46 -22.46 9.05
N ASN A 480 4.07 -22.52 7.77
CA ASN A 480 4.09 -23.70 6.93
C ASN A 480 5.39 -23.83 6.12
N ALA A 481 6.34 -22.90 6.25
CA ALA A 481 7.65 -22.93 5.61
C ALA A 481 8.79 -22.82 6.64
N CYS A 482 9.94 -23.47 6.51
CA CYS A 482 10.41 -24.38 5.48
C CYS A 482 10.50 -25.79 6.07
N PHE A 483 10.07 -26.81 5.34
CA PHE A 483 10.13 -28.22 5.72
C PHE A 483 10.93 -29.07 4.73
N CYS A 484 11.89 -28.48 4.02
CA CYS A 484 12.74 -29.22 3.08
C CYS A 484 13.58 -30.30 3.78
N ASN A 485 14.02 -31.31 3.02
CA ASN A 485 14.88 -32.39 3.52
C ASN A 485 16.20 -31.87 4.13
N GLY A 486 16.71 -30.72 3.65
CA GLY A 486 17.87 -30.06 4.24
C GLY A 486 17.62 -29.57 5.67
N CYS A 487 16.47 -28.93 5.93
CA CYS A 487 16.06 -28.52 7.26
C CYS A 487 15.91 -29.74 8.18
N ARG A 488 15.24 -30.81 7.72
CA ARG A 488 15.09 -32.05 8.50
C ARG A 488 16.43 -32.56 8.99
N ARG A 489 17.43 -32.68 8.09
CA ARG A 489 18.75 -33.21 8.43
C ARG A 489 19.49 -32.33 9.44
N ARG A 490 19.51 -31.01 9.21
CA ARG A 490 20.21 -30.07 10.12
C ARG A 490 19.53 -29.95 11.48
N PHE A 491 18.21 -29.98 11.52
CA PHE A 491 17.47 -29.98 12.78
C PHE A 491 17.67 -31.30 13.55
N ALA A 492 17.60 -32.45 12.87
CA ALA A 492 17.92 -33.76 13.46
C ALA A 492 19.36 -33.80 14.02
N GLN A 493 20.33 -33.26 13.28
CA GLN A 493 21.71 -33.14 13.73
C GLN A 493 21.84 -32.28 15.00
N GLN A 494 21.15 -31.15 15.07
CA GLN A 494 21.16 -30.29 16.27
C GLN A 494 20.48 -30.95 17.47
N LEU A 495 19.43 -31.76 17.25
CA LEU A 495 18.78 -32.51 18.31
C LEU A 495 19.58 -33.73 18.78
N GLY A 496 20.48 -34.25 17.94
CA GLY A 496 21.17 -35.52 18.20
C GLY A 496 20.28 -36.75 18.00
N GLU A 497 19.13 -36.62 17.34
CA GLU A 497 18.17 -37.71 17.14
C GLU A 497 17.66 -37.76 15.69
N LYS A 498 17.32 -38.97 15.21
CA LYS A 498 16.72 -39.14 13.88
C LYS A 498 15.24 -38.77 13.93
N ILE A 499 14.79 -37.95 12.99
CA ILE A 499 13.37 -37.58 12.84
C ILE A 499 12.76 -38.41 11.71
N THR A 500 11.87 -39.34 12.05
CA THR A 500 11.21 -40.26 11.11
C THR A 500 9.87 -39.71 10.61
N ASP A 501 9.03 -39.14 11.50
CA ASP A 501 7.72 -38.56 11.15
C ASP A 501 7.83 -37.08 10.74
N TRP A 502 8.36 -36.83 9.54
CA TRP A 502 8.57 -35.49 9.00
C TRP A 502 7.59 -35.18 7.85
N PRO A 503 6.99 -33.98 7.79
CA PRO A 503 7.17 -32.82 8.67
C PRO A 503 6.24 -32.78 9.89
N LYS A 504 5.34 -33.76 10.04
CA LYS A 504 4.24 -33.74 11.03
C LYS A 504 4.73 -33.51 12.47
N SER A 505 5.76 -34.25 12.91
CA SER A 505 6.34 -34.08 14.26
C SER A 505 6.83 -32.65 14.53
N ALA A 506 7.38 -31.98 13.52
CA ALA A 506 7.94 -30.64 13.60
C ALA A 506 6.92 -29.52 13.30
N GLN A 507 5.84 -29.80 12.58
CA GLN A 507 4.79 -28.81 12.31
C GLN A 507 3.81 -28.72 13.49
N SER A 508 3.23 -29.86 13.88
CA SER A 508 2.13 -29.93 14.84
C SER A 508 2.29 -31.02 15.90
N GLY A 509 3.36 -31.80 15.84
CA GLY A 509 3.66 -32.83 16.83
C GLY A 509 4.57 -32.36 17.97
N ASN A 510 5.18 -33.34 18.65
CA ASN A 510 6.01 -33.16 19.84
C ASN A 510 7.29 -32.32 19.62
N LEU A 511 7.74 -32.12 18.38
CA LEU A 511 8.91 -31.32 18.05
C LEU A 511 8.56 -29.89 17.62
N SER A 512 7.28 -29.51 17.55
CA SER A 512 6.85 -28.22 17.00
C SER A 512 7.51 -27.00 17.66
N SER A 513 7.50 -26.93 19.00
CA SER A 513 8.13 -25.83 19.75
C SER A 513 9.65 -25.77 19.53
N LYS A 514 10.32 -26.94 19.55
CA LYS A 514 11.78 -27.04 19.30
C LYS A 514 12.11 -26.61 17.87
N TYR A 515 11.27 -26.97 16.90
CA TYR A 515 11.48 -26.63 15.51
C TYR A 515 11.25 -25.14 15.23
N ASN A 516 10.22 -24.52 15.82
CA ASN A 516 10.01 -23.08 15.73
C ASN A 516 11.18 -22.29 16.34
N SER A 517 11.68 -22.75 17.49
CA SER A 517 12.88 -22.18 18.12
C SER A 517 14.11 -22.31 17.22
N TRP A 518 14.29 -23.48 16.60
CA TRP A 518 15.36 -23.74 15.64
C TRP A 518 15.28 -22.83 14.41
N ARG A 519 14.09 -22.68 13.82
CA ARG A 519 13.83 -21.76 12.70
C ARG A 519 14.18 -20.33 13.06
N SER A 520 13.71 -19.83 14.21
CA SER A 520 14.05 -18.49 14.71
C SER A 520 15.57 -18.31 14.89
N ALA A 521 16.26 -19.34 15.37
CA ALA A 521 17.72 -19.32 15.53
C ALA A 521 18.45 -19.23 14.17
N GLN A 522 17.95 -19.85 13.10
CA GLN A 522 18.55 -19.71 11.75
C GLN A 522 18.48 -18.27 11.24
N ILE A 523 17.35 -17.60 11.44
CA ILE A 523 17.18 -16.19 11.06
C ILE A 523 18.11 -15.30 11.88
N THR A 524 18.12 -15.49 13.21
CA THR A 524 18.98 -14.72 14.12
C THR A 524 20.48 -14.94 13.81
N ALA A 525 20.86 -16.14 13.38
CA ALA A 525 22.24 -16.43 12.96
C ALA A 525 22.64 -15.61 11.72
N LEU A 526 21.76 -15.44 10.72
CA LEU A 526 22.04 -14.54 9.60
C LEU A 526 22.22 -13.10 10.08
N VAL A 527 21.31 -12.59 10.92
CA VAL A 527 21.38 -11.20 11.42
C VAL A 527 22.71 -10.96 12.15
N ARG A 528 23.15 -11.91 12.99
CA ARG A 528 24.47 -11.86 13.64
C ARG A 528 25.61 -11.87 12.63
N ALA A 529 25.57 -12.76 11.64
CA ALA A 529 26.62 -12.83 10.62
C ALA A 529 26.70 -11.53 9.79
N VAL A 530 25.57 -10.87 9.51
CA VAL A 530 25.54 -9.55 8.85
C VAL A 530 26.12 -8.47 9.77
N HIS A 531 25.75 -8.48 11.05
CA HIS A 531 26.34 -7.59 12.05
C HIS A 531 27.86 -7.72 12.07
N ASP A 532 28.37 -8.94 12.24
CA ASP A 532 29.80 -9.21 12.34
C ASP A 532 30.53 -8.84 11.04
N LEU A 533 29.92 -9.14 9.88
CA LEU A 533 30.43 -8.71 8.58
C LEU A 533 30.57 -7.19 8.51
N ALA A 534 29.57 -6.43 8.93
CA ALA A 534 29.59 -4.97 8.87
C ALA A 534 30.52 -4.31 9.90
N ARG A 535 30.75 -4.96 11.05
CA ARG A 535 31.74 -4.49 12.04
C ARG A 535 33.17 -4.80 11.63
N ASN A 536 33.40 -5.91 10.93
CA ASN A 536 34.72 -6.37 10.50
C ASN A 536 35.11 -5.94 9.08
N SER A 537 34.15 -5.51 8.26
CA SER A 537 34.44 -4.87 6.99
C SER A 537 35.16 -3.55 7.33
N GLY A 538 36.48 -3.52 7.18
CA GLY A 538 37.33 -2.34 7.37
C GLY A 538 37.08 -1.28 6.29
N VAL A 539 35.81 -0.92 6.09
CA VAL A 539 35.34 0.01 5.06
C VAL A 539 36.08 1.32 5.25
N GLN A 540 36.60 1.84 4.14
CA GLN A 540 37.39 3.06 3.98
C GLN A 540 36.58 4.35 4.27
N THR A 541 35.65 4.31 5.21
CA THR A 541 34.81 5.43 5.62
C THR A 541 35.05 5.72 7.09
N SER A 542 35.20 7.00 7.45
CA SER A 542 35.31 7.43 8.85
C SER A 542 34.01 7.21 9.66
N LYS A 543 32.94 6.68 9.04
CA LYS A 543 31.60 6.53 9.60
C LYS A 543 31.19 5.05 9.64
N ARG A 544 30.74 4.59 10.82
CA ARG A 544 30.17 3.25 11.07
C ARG A 544 28.87 3.07 10.26
N VAL A 545 28.80 2.01 9.45
CA VAL A 545 27.58 1.59 8.75
C VAL A 545 26.56 1.06 9.76
N ARG A 546 25.31 1.55 9.70
CA ARG A 546 24.24 1.09 10.58
C ARG A 546 23.52 -0.13 10.01
N ILE A 547 23.18 -1.07 10.87
CA ILE A 547 22.36 -2.23 10.55
C ILE A 547 20.96 -1.99 11.09
N SER A 548 19.95 -2.14 10.25
CA SER A 548 18.56 -2.04 10.69
C SER A 548 17.70 -3.13 10.07
N ALA A 549 16.47 -3.28 10.54
CA ALA A 549 15.54 -4.24 9.96
C ALA A 549 14.09 -3.77 9.93
N ALA A 550 13.37 -4.04 8.84
CA ALA A 550 11.92 -4.02 8.80
C ALA A 550 11.36 -5.27 9.49
N VAL A 551 10.52 -5.07 10.51
CA VAL A 551 10.07 -6.16 11.39
C VAL A 551 8.56 -6.19 11.54
N TYR A 552 8.02 -7.36 11.86
CA TYR A 552 6.59 -7.52 12.12
C TYR A 552 6.18 -6.80 13.40
N GLN A 553 5.09 -6.03 13.29
CA GLN A 553 4.47 -5.29 14.40
C GLN A 553 4.07 -6.18 15.59
N GLY A 554 3.71 -7.45 15.33
CA GLY A 554 3.20 -8.40 16.32
C GLY A 554 4.27 -9.22 17.04
N TYR A 555 5.02 -8.62 17.95
CA TYR A 555 5.96 -9.32 18.84
C TYR A 555 5.29 -9.71 20.19
N PRO A 556 5.56 -10.90 20.77
CA PRO A 556 6.48 -11.95 20.30
C PRO A 556 5.86 -12.99 19.35
N GLY A 557 4.62 -12.81 18.90
CA GLY A 557 3.92 -13.79 18.04
C GLY A 557 4.66 -14.13 16.74
N CYS A 558 5.37 -13.15 16.17
CA CYS A 558 6.20 -13.32 14.96
C CYS A 558 7.35 -14.33 15.11
N ILE A 559 7.78 -14.66 16.33
CA ILE A 559 8.80 -15.70 16.57
C ILE A 559 8.30 -17.05 16.07
N ASN A 560 7.07 -17.43 16.45
CA ASN A 560 6.51 -18.72 16.10
C ASN A 560 5.95 -18.77 14.68
N SER A 561 5.37 -17.66 14.21
CA SER A 561 4.74 -17.65 12.88
C SER A 561 5.75 -17.54 11.75
N ILE A 562 6.81 -16.75 11.91
CA ILE A 562 7.74 -16.41 10.81
C ILE A 562 9.22 -16.45 11.22
N GLY A 563 9.55 -16.86 12.45
CA GLY A 563 10.94 -16.98 12.91
C GLY A 563 11.65 -15.65 13.14
N GLN A 564 10.91 -14.55 13.33
CA GLN A 564 11.49 -13.21 13.48
C GLN A 564 11.53 -12.79 14.96
N ASP A 565 12.67 -13.00 15.61
CA ASP A 565 12.88 -12.63 17.03
C ASP A 565 13.64 -11.30 17.16
N TRP A 566 13.01 -10.23 16.70
CA TRP A 566 13.66 -8.92 16.66
C TRP A 566 13.86 -8.28 18.03
N GLY A 567 13.06 -8.65 19.04
CA GLY A 567 13.32 -8.27 20.44
C GLY A 567 14.64 -8.85 20.95
N ARG A 568 14.99 -10.09 20.56
CA ARG A 568 16.32 -10.65 20.83
C ARG A 568 17.43 -9.89 20.09
N TRP A 569 17.20 -9.46 18.86
CA TRP A 569 18.22 -8.71 18.09
C TRP A 569 18.55 -7.37 18.74
N LEU A 570 17.56 -6.65 19.29
CA LEU A 570 17.78 -5.45 20.09
C LEU A 570 18.53 -5.76 21.40
N LYS A 571 18.08 -6.79 22.12
CA LYS A 571 18.70 -7.22 23.39
C LYS A 571 20.18 -7.58 23.22
N GLU A 572 20.52 -8.26 22.14
CA GLU A 572 21.89 -8.74 21.84
C GLU A 572 22.71 -7.77 20.97
N ASP A 573 22.22 -6.55 20.75
CA ASP A 573 22.89 -5.50 19.98
C ASP A 573 23.22 -5.84 18.52
N LEU A 574 22.43 -6.70 17.87
CA LEU A 574 22.69 -7.18 16.51
C LEU A 574 22.28 -6.19 15.41
N VAL A 575 21.39 -5.26 15.73
CA VAL A 575 20.86 -4.24 14.80
C VAL A 575 20.89 -2.90 15.49
N ASP A 576 21.44 -1.85 14.88
CA ASP A 576 21.46 -0.51 15.47
C ASP A 576 20.03 0.01 15.75
N PHE A 577 19.05 -0.29 14.89
CA PHE A 577 17.62 -0.02 15.13
C PHE A 577 16.70 -0.98 14.37
N VAL A 578 15.42 -1.02 14.73
CA VAL A 578 14.37 -1.74 13.99
C VAL A 578 13.25 -0.79 13.58
N CYS A 579 12.56 -1.15 12.50
CA CYS A 579 11.41 -0.43 12.00
C CYS A 579 10.19 -1.38 11.93
N PRO A 580 9.38 -1.47 13.00
CA PRO A 580 8.15 -2.27 12.97
C PRO A 580 7.17 -1.73 11.93
N MET A 581 6.63 -2.61 11.08
CA MET A 581 5.63 -2.26 10.06
C MET A 581 4.25 -2.10 10.70
N ASP A 582 4.04 -1.00 11.43
CA ASP A 582 2.82 -0.70 12.20
C ASP A 582 1.70 -0.15 11.30
N TYR A 583 1.42 -0.89 10.22
CA TYR A 583 0.50 -0.49 9.16
C TYR A 583 -0.95 -0.67 9.61
N THR A 584 -1.52 0.40 10.15
CA THR A 584 -2.92 0.46 10.61
C THR A 584 -3.47 1.87 10.42
N THR A 585 -4.77 1.97 10.17
CA THR A 585 -5.51 3.25 10.17
C THR A 585 -6.11 3.58 11.54
N SER A 586 -6.04 2.67 12.51
CA SER A 586 -6.54 2.88 13.88
C SER A 586 -5.44 3.44 14.77
N ASN A 587 -5.68 4.66 15.28
CA ASN A 587 -4.80 5.34 16.23
C ASN A 587 -4.64 4.56 17.54
N ASP A 588 -5.70 3.92 18.04
CA ASP A 588 -5.63 3.15 19.29
C ASP A 588 -4.74 1.92 19.13
N VAL A 589 -4.93 1.19 18.02
CA VAL A 589 -4.06 0.04 17.68
C VAL A 589 -2.60 0.49 17.52
N PHE A 590 -2.37 1.61 16.83
CA PHE A 590 -1.04 2.18 16.62
C PHE A 590 -0.35 2.54 17.95
N LYS A 591 -1.04 3.26 18.85
CA LYS A 591 -0.52 3.59 20.19
C LYS A 591 -0.15 2.34 21.00
N ASP A 592 -1.01 1.33 20.98
CA ASP A 592 -0.77 0.09 21.71
C ASP A 592 0.37 -0.76 21.12
N LEU A 593 0.63 -0.66 19.82
CA LEU A 593 1.78 -1.28 19.18
C LEU A 593 3.07 -0.62 19.67
N ILE A 594 3.21 0.70 19.50
CA ILE A 594 4.42 1.43 19.87
C ILE A 594 4.73 1.26 21.36
N ARG A 595 3.72 1.40 22.23
CA ARG A 595 3.89 1.23 23.68
C ARG A 595 4.50 -0.12 24.04
N ARG A 596 4.04 -1.21 23.40
CA ARG A 596 4.56 -2.56 23.66
C ARG A 596 5.96 -2.75 23.10
N GLN A 597 6.25 -2.17 21.94
CA GLN A 597 7.55 -2.31 21.28
C GLN A 597 8.64 -1.54 22.03
N LEU A 598 8.35 -0.33 22.50
CA LEU A 598 9.27 0.49 23.29
C LEU A 598 9.53 -0.08 24.69
N ALA A 599 8.64 -0.94 25.20
CA ALA A 599 8.84 -1.64 26.47
C ALA A 599 9.82 -2.83 26.40
N LEU A 600 10.32 -3.18 25.20
CA LEU A 600 11.29 -4.27 25.04
C LEU A 600 12.68 -3.85 25.54
N ALA A 601 13.46 -4.85 25.97
CA ALA A 601 14.84 -4.63 26.41
C ALA A 601 15.68 -3.99 25.29
N ASN A 602 16.43 -2.93 25.62
CA ASN A 602 17.26 -2.16 24.70
C ASN A 602 16.50 -1.52 23.51
N ALA A 603 15.20 -1.23 23.66
CA ALA A 603 14.41 -0.59 22.60
C ALA A 603 14.55 0.95 22.56
N GLY A 604 14.93 1.59 23.68
CA GLY A 604 15.05 3.04 23.77
C GLY A 604 15.95 3.63 22.69
N GLY A 605 15.44 4.60 21.92
CA GLY A 605 16.12 5.23 20.78
C GLY A 605 16.40 4.33 19.57
N ARG A 606 15.89 3.08 19.56
CA ARG A 606 16.22 2.05 18.56
C ARG A 606 15.00 1.46 17.85
N VAL A 607 13.82 2.02 18.06
CA VAL A 607 12.58 1.62 17.38
C VAL A 607 12.02 2.83 16.65
N PHE A 608 11.92 2.71 15.31
CA PHE A 608 11.33 3.73 14.44
C PHE A 608 10.07 3.16 13.77
N PRO A 609 8.87 3.40 14.32
CA PRO A 609 7.63 2.87 13.78
C PRO A 609 7.44 3.22 12.29
N GLY A 610 7.08 2.21 11.51
CA GLY A 610 6.73 2.32 10.11
C GLY A 610 5.27 2.69 9.93
N LEU A 611 4.99 3.83 9.29
CA LEU A 611 3.64 4.32 9.01
C LEU A 611 3.25 3.92 7.59
N GLY A 612 2.18 3.12 7.46
CA GLY A 612 1.70 2.61 6.18
C GLY A 612 0.83 3.64 5.45
N VAL A 613 1.47 4.64 4.85
CA VAL A 613 0.83 5.68 4.02
C VAL A 613 0.09 5.08 2.84
N THR A 614 0.71 4.12 2.16
CA THR A 614 0.22 3.47 0.93
C THR A 614 0.33 1.94 0.98
N ALA A 615 0.45 1.38 2.18
CA ALA A 615 0.45 -0.07 2.37
C ALA A 615 -0.86 -0.71 1.89
N MET A 616 -0.84 -2.03 1.67
CA MET A 616 -2.06 -2.76 1.32
C MET A 616 -3.03 -2.79 2.51
N GLU A 617 -2.47 -2.91 3.72
CA GLU A 617 -3.14 -2.99 5.01
C GLU A 617 -3.69 -1.65 5.49
N SER A 618 -3.03 -0.54 5.12
CA SER A 618 -3.41 0.81 5.54
C SER A 618 -3.12 1.85 4.46
N GLN A 619 -4.01 2.82 4.33
CA GLN A 619 -3.79 4.03 3.55
C GLN A 619 -4.12 5.23 4.42
N LEU A 620 -3.17 6.14 4.60
CA LEU A 620 -3.29 7.25 5.54
C LEU A 620 -3.39 8.58 4.80
N ALA A 621 -4.39 9.37 5.16
CA ALA A 621 -4.49 10.76 4.75
C ALA A 621 -3.45 11.64 5.49
N PRO A 622 -3.15 12.86 5.01
CA PRO A 622 -2.10 13.70 5.60
C PRO A 622 -2.29 13.96 7.10
N ASP A 623 -3.51 14.22 7.56
CA ASP A 623 -3.81 14.46 8.97
C ASP A 623 -3.65 13.21 9.84
N GLN A 624 -3.93 12.03 9.29
CA GLN A 624 -3.70 10.76 9.98
C GLN A 624 -2.20 10.46 10.12
N VAL A 625 -1.39 10.76 9.10
CA VAL A 625 0.07 10.65 9.18
C VAL A 625 0.61 11.63 10.24
N ILE A 626 0.15 12.87 10.23
CA ILE A 626 0.51 13.87 11.25
C ILE A 626 0.18 13.36 12.65
N GLU A 627 -1.02 12.83 12.84
CA GLU A 627 -1.47 12.29 14.12
C GLU A 627 -0.65 11.08 14.57
N GLN A 628 -0.34 10.13 13.68
CA GLN A 628 0.53 9.00 14.03
C GLN A 628 1.96 9.46 14.37
N ILE A 629 2.52 10.45 13.68
CA ILE A 629 3.83 11.02 14.05
C ILE A 629 3.78 11.65 15.45
N ARG A 630 2.70 12.36 15.79
CA ARG A 630 2.52 12.89 17.15
C ARG A 630 2.49 11.79 18.19
N GLN A 631 1.77 10.69 17.92
CA GLN A 631 1.70 9.54 18.83
C GLN A 631 3.05 8.83 19.00
N THR A 632 3.84 8.72 17.93
CA THR A 632 5.22 8.24 17.98
C THR A 632 6.07 9.10 18.92
N ARG A 633 5.95 10.43 18.83
CA ARG A 633 6.67 11.36 19.71
C ARG A 633 6.19 11.30 21.16
N GLU A 634 4.88 11.25 21.38
CA GLU A 634 4.26 11.14 22.71
C GLU A 634 4.67 9.84 23.42
N ALA A 635 4.82 8.75 22.67
CA ALA A 635 5.29 7.47 23.20
C ALA A 635 6.81 7.45 23.50
N GLY A 636 7.57 8.46 23.07
CA GLY A 636 9.00 8.57 23.31
C GLY A 636 9.90 7.90 22.26
N ALA A 637 9.39 7.57 21.08
CA ALA A 637 10.23 7.12 19.98
C ALA A 637 11.01 8.31 19.36
N ASP A 638 12.19 8.01 18.82
CA ASP A 638 13.12 9.00 18.29
C ASP A 638 13.06 9.17 16.77
N GLY A 639 12.08 8.54 16.13
CA GLY A 639 11.88 8.67 14.70
C GLY A 639 10.75 7.82 14.17
N PHE A 640 10.53 7.93 12.87
CA PHE A 640 9.53 7.18 12.12
C PHE A 640 10.01 6.92 10.69
N VAL A 641 9.37 5.97 10.02
CA VAL A 641 9.62 5.67 8.60
C VAL A 641 8.30 5.63 7.84
N LEU A 642 8.22 6.29 6.68
CA LEU A 642 7.01 6.34 5.85
C LEU A 642 7.06 5.27 4.77
N PHE A 643 5.99 4.49 4.65
CA PHE A 643 5.81 3.47 3.61
C PHE A 643 4.65 3.84 2.67
N ASP A 644 4.89 4.13 1.38
CA ASP A 644 6.15 4.09 0.64
C ASP A 644 6.33 5.28 -0.31
N LEU A 645 7.54 5.40 -0.88
CA LEU A 645 7.94 6.48 -1.78
C LEU A 645 7.19 6.40 -3.11
N ASN A 646 6.05 7.08 -3.19
CA ASN A 646 5.25 7.17 -4.40
C ASN A 646 4.60 8.55 -4.55
N ARG A 647 3.76 8.68 -5.57
CA ARG A 647 3.07 9.95 -5.92
C ARG A 647 2.11 10.43 -4.83
N THR A 648 1.46 9.54 -4.09
CA THR A 648 0.60 9.91 -2.95
C THR A 648 1.45 10.51 -1.83
N LEU A 649 2.58 9.88 -1.50
CA LEU A 649 3.50 10.44 -0.52
C LEU A 649 4.04 11.81 -0.95
N GLU A 650 4.44 11.95 -2.22
CA GLU A 650 4.96 13.19 -2.80
C GLU A 650 3.96 14.35 -2.79
N HIS A 651 2.71 14.12 -3.24
CA HIS A 651 1.76 15.21 -3.46
C HIS A 651 0.88 15.52 -2.26
N ASP A 652 0.57 14.52 -1.44
CA ASP A 652 -0.42 14.68 -0.37
C ASP A 652 0.25 14.80 1.00
N ILE A 653 1.28 13.97 1.27
CA ILE A 653 1.81 13.81 2.63
C ILE A 653 3.00 14.72 2.89
N LEU A 654 4.07 14.64 2.09
CA LEU A 654 5.29 15.43 2.29
C LEU A 654 5.01 16.95 2.36
N PRO A 655 4.14 17.53 1.51
CA PRO A 655 3.81 18.94 1.60
C PRO A 655 3.13 19.32 2.92
N ALA A 656 2.22 18.47 3.42
CA ALA A 656 1.57 18.69 4.71
C ALA A 656 2.57 18.59 5.87
N LEU A 657 3.47 17.60 5.87
CA LEU A 657 4.50 17.48 6.90
C LEU A 657 5.44 18.70 6.95
N ARG A 658 5.86 19.20 5.78
CA ARG A 658 6.75 20.36 5.63
C ARG A 658 6.16 21.65 6.21
N MET A 659 4.84 21.76 6.29
CA MET A 659 4.17 22.94 6.86
C MET A 659 4.42 23.09 8.38
N GLY A 660 4.74 22.00 9.08
CA GLY A 660 4.94 22.00 10.53
C GLY A 660 5.92 20.93 11.02
N LEU A 661 5.48 19.66 11.10
CA LEU A 661 6.23 18.56 11.73
C LEU A 661 7.66 18.38 11.23
N THR A 662 7.91 18.68 9.96
CA THR A 662 9.23 18.52 9.32
C THR A 662 9.75 19.82 8.72
N ARG A 663 9.19 20.96 9.12
CA ARG A 663 9.66 22.28 8.70
C ARG A 663 11.18 22.40 9.00
N PRO A 664 12.00 22.87 8.04
CA PRO A 664 13.43 23.08 8.25
C PRO A 664 13.75 24.00 9.43
#